data_AF-A0A094HDD5-F1
#
_entry.id   AF-A0A094HDD5-F1
#
_cell.length_a   1.000
_cell.length_b   1.000
_cell.length_c   1.000
_cell.angle_alpha   90.00
_cell.angle_beta   90.00
_cell.angle_gamma   90.00
#
_symmetry.space_group_name_H-M   'P 1'
#
loop_
_entity.id
_entity.type
_entity.pdbx_description
1 polymer ?
#
loop_
_entity_poly.entity_id
_entity_poly.type
_entity_poly.pdbx_seq_one_letter_code
_entity_poly.pdbx_strand_id
1 'polypeptide(L)'
;MASRHLVVPAISSIKPGETVKIECIDWTGGQIGNNDSADDVRDVDLTKIHYLTGPFDIEGAQPGDLLVVNITDVQPFDHSPWGFTGVFSRKNGGGFLEEHYPNASKAIWDFDGIYCTSRHIPGVRFAGLIHPGILGCAPSAEVLAEWNRREGELISTCAHTHEGKIVAQPPNTTNAHAGKATDEIKDKIAREGARTVPGRPEHGGNVDINNISRGSKTYLPVHVDGAKFSVGDLHFSQGDGEISFCGAIEMAGIITIKFDLIKNGMKTRGLKSPVFRPGDVAPNFGPGRYLTFEGFSVDEWGKQHFMDATVAYRQACLRAIEYLKQFGYSGEQIYLLLSCAPIKGSIAGIVDIPNVCTTLGVPMDIFDFDISIEAEPVRRDLVQLILHARRACSEIQGDGNADHCADQVDADAKCLGSGRRNESLHIDAGTPIRALETSSEGWMKGARAKKIGVTTTDSICARAVSQGYVGFTCVVTGTTGNPPSVLLPVQGFISNRGTTSVCPPSPLCTGFSVTNARRSHIPSSPYECCFPGCKAPPCSYPKDLRRHVNSVHNTTVTYSCPITGCKYDHAFKRKDHLLRHIRRKHNLHITSLMPTSVDRSLEEQIVAGCSHTLCKEEVTQIEELKKAQEFL
;
A
#
# COMPACT_ATOMS: atom_id res chain seq x y z
N MET A 1 -24.92 -12.39 -2.70
CA MET A 1 -24.42 -13.67 -2.11
C MET A 1 -23.03 -13.45 -1.55
N ALA A 2 -22.63 -14.18 -0.50
CA ALA A 2 -21.33 -14.04 0.16
C ALA A 2 -20.36 -15.21 -0.06
N SER A 3 -20.89 -16.37 -0.50
CA SER A 3 -20.11 -17.58 -0.82
C SER A 3 -20.29 -17.94 -2.29
N ARG A 4 -19.23 -18.42 -2.95
CA ARG A 4 -19.28 -18.85 -4.35
C ARG A 4 -19.47 -20.36 -4.45
N HIS A 5 -20.51 -20.77 -5.18
CA HIS A 5 -20.82 -22.18 -5.42
C HIS A 5 -21.65 -22.33 -6.70
N LEU A 6 -21.45 -23.41 -7.45
CA LEU A 6 -22.15 -23.70 -8.70
C LEU A 6 -23.68 -23.84 -8.60
N VAL A 7 -24.22 -24.08 -7.40
CA VAL A 7 -25.64 -24.40 -7.17
C VAL A 7 -26.44 -23.21 -6.64
N VAL A 8 -25.81 -22.04 -6.49
CA VAL A 8 -26.53 -20.82 -6.12
C VAL A 8 -27.57 -20.52 -7.22
N PRO A 9 -28.86 -20.43 -6.90
CA PRO A 9 -29.87 -20.10 -7.89
C PRO A 9 -29.62 -18.73 -8.51
N ALA A 10 -29.78 -18.63 -9.82
CA ALA A 10 -29.67 -17.34 -10.49
C ALA A 10 -30.83 -16.41 -10.09
N ILE A 11 -30.54 -15.12 -9.98
CA ILE A 11 -31.56 -14.12 -9.64
C ILE A 11 -32.43 -13.76 -10.85
N SER A 12 -31.84 -13.79 -12.05
CA SER A 12 -32.46 -13.60 -13.36
C SER A 12 -31.54 -14.11 -14.48
N SER A 13 -32.06 -14.13 -15.72
CA SER A 13 -31.29 -14.42 -16.93
C SER A 13 -31.08 -13.16 -17.77
N ILE A 14 -29.95 -13.08 -18.48
CA ILE A 14 -29.57 -11.95 -19.33
C ILE A 14 -29.16 -12.48 -20.71
N LYS A 15 -29.62 -11.81 -21.78
CA LYS A 15 -29.24 -12.18 -23.14
C LYS A 15 -27.89 -11.58 -23.53
N PRO A 16 -27.02 -12.33 -24.24
CA PRO A 16 -25.87 -11.73 -24.90
C PRO A 16 -26.31 -10.56 -25.80
N GLY A 17 -25.55 -9.47 -25.76
CA GLY A 17 -25.84 -8.21 -26.43
C GLY A 17 -26.65 -7.20 -25.60
N GLU A 18 -27.34 -7.65 -24.54
CA GLU A 18 -28.13 -6.78 -23.65
C GLU A 18 -27.23 -5.93 -22.75
N THR A 19 -27.63 -4.68 -22.52
CA THR A 19 -26.99 -3.79 -21.55
C THR A 19 -27.84 -3.72 -20.30
N VAL A 20 -27.25 -4.06 -19.15
CA VAL A 20 -27.92 -4.09 -17.86
C VAL A 20 -27.26 -3.14 -16.88
N LYS A 21 -28.07 -2.60 -15.96
CA LYS A 21 -27.59 -1.89 -14.78
C LYS A 21 -27.74 -2.81 -13.58
N ILE A 22 -26.65 -2.98 -12.83
CA ILE A 22 -26.60 -3.85 -11.66
C ILE A 22 -26.28 -2.97 -10.46
N GLU A 23 -27.21 -2.95 -9.50
CA GLU A 23 -27.04 -2.27 -8.22
C GLU A 23 -26.20 -3.15 -7.28
N CYS A 24 -25.22 -2.54 -6.64
CA CYS A 24 -24.32 -3.17 -5.68
C CYS A 24 -24.33 -2.36 -4.38
N ILE A 25 -24.56 -3.04 -3.26
CA ILE A 25 -24.21 -2.49 -1.95
C ILE A 25 -22.69 -2.56 -1.77
N ASP A 26 -22.14 -1.80 -0.82
CA ASP A 26 -20.73 -1.95 -0.46
C ASP A 26 -20.47 -3.38 0.04
N TRP A 27 -19.22 -3.82 -0.03
CA TRP A 27 -18.84 -5.20 0.22
C TRP A 27 -19.17 -5.70 1.63
N THR A 28 -19.25 -4.80 2.61
CA THR A 28 -19.60 -5.12 4.00
C THR A 28 -21.11 -5.27 4.21
N GLY A 29 -21.91 -4.78 3.26
CA GLY A 29 -23.36 -4.74 3.34
C GLY A 29 -23.86 -3.64 4.29
N GLY A 30 -23.15 -2.51 4.36
CA GLY A 30 -23.51 -1.36 5.19
C GLY A 30 -23.09 -1.46 6.66
N GLN A 31 -22.08 -2.27 6.98
CA GLN A 31 -21.54 -2.34 8.35
C GLN A 31 -20.72 -1.10 8.72
N ILE A 32 -20.10 -0.46 7.73
CA ILE A 32 -19.28 0.74 7.92
C ILE A 32 -20.11 1.99 7.66
N GLY A 33 -20.12 2.92 8.62
CA GLY A 33 -20.88 4.16 8.52
C GLY A 33 -20.02 5.36 8.14
N ASN A 34 -20.65 6.35 7.50
CA ASN A 34 -20.10 7.70 7.35
C ASN A 34 -20.12 8.42 8.69
N ASN A 35 -19.06 8.23 9.47
CA ASN A 35 -18.85 8.82 10.78
C ASN A 35 -17.34 8.91 11.02
N ASP A 36 -16.95 9.56 12.11
CA ASP A 36 -15.55 9.82 12.43
C ASP A 36 -14.97 8.79 13.41
N SER A 37 -15.63 7.65 13.66
CA SER A 37 -15.09 6.55 14.49
C SER A 37 -14.60 5.40 13.63
N ALA A 38 -13.42 4.84 13.95
CA ALA A 38 -12.92 3.62 13.32
C ALA A 38 -13.39 2.32 14.03
N ASP A 39 -14.31 2.42 14.99
CA ASP A 39 -14.82 1.24 15.73
C ASP A 39 -15.58 0.27 14.81
N ASP A 40 -16.32 0.77 13.81
CA ASP A 40 -17.00 -0.08 12.84
C ASP A 40 -16.02 -0.87 11.96
N VAL A 41 -14.88 -0.28 11.58
CA VAL A 41 -13.78 -0.99 10.90
C VAL A 41 -13.10 -1.98 11.84
N ARG A 42 -12.93 -1.65 13.13
CA ARG A 42 -12.36 -2.56 14.13
C ARG A 42 -13.23 -3.82 14.30
N ASP A 43 -14.55 -3.63 14.36
CA ASP A 43 -15.52 -4.63 14.80
C ASP A 43 -16.31 -5.27 13.64
N VAL A 44 -15.99 -4.93 12.39
CA VAL A 44 -16.68 -5.46 11.21
C VAL A 44 -16.66 -6.99 11.21
N ASP A 45 -17.79 -7.59 10.89
CA ASP A 45 -17.91 -9.03 10.78
C ASP A 45 -17.44 -9.51 9.39
N LEU A 46 -16.15 -9.84 9.30
CA LEU A 46 -15.51 -10.38 8.09
C LEU A 46 -15.99 -11.79 7.73
N THR A 47 -16.97 -12.38 8.41
CA THR A 47 -17.62 -13.62 7.96
C THR A 47 -18.74 -13.35 6.95
N LYS A 48 -19.32 -12.15 6.95
CA LYS A 48 -20.43 -11.74 6.05
C LYS A 48 -20.00 -11.37 4.64
N ILE A 49 -18.74 -10.97 4.48
CA ILE A 49 -18.19 -10.43 3.23
C ILE A 49 -17.98 -11.51 2.16
N HIS A 50 -18.06 -11.18 0.87
CA HIS A 50 -18.44 -9.89 0.25
C HIS A 50 -19.88 -10.01 -0.25
N TYR A 51 -20.71 -8.98 -0.09
CA TYR A 51 -22.05 -9.01 -0.68
C TYR A 51 -22.02 -8.76 -2.19
N LEU A 52 -22.12 -9.84 -2.98
CA LEU A 52 -22.16 -9.74 -4.44
C LEU A 52 -23.58 -9.73 -4.99
N THR A 53 -23.84 -8.92 -6.01
CA THR A 53 -25.09 -8.95 -6.78
C THR A 53 -24.99 -10.01 -7.89
N GLY A 54 -25.94 -10.95 -7.87
CA GLY A 54 -25.94 -12.13 -8.73
C GLY A 54 -26.30 -13.43 -7.96
N PRO A 55 -26.11 -14.61 -8.59
CA PRO A 55 -25.58 -14.78 -9.94
C PRO A 55 -26.63 -14.53 -11.02
N PHE A 56 -26.18 -14.07 -12.18
CA PHE A 56 -26.99 -13.94 -13.40
C PHE A 56 -26.67 -15.08 -14.36
N ASP A 57 -27.70 -15.73 -14.90
CA ASP A 57 -27.51 -16.72 -15.97
C ASP A 57 -27.42 -15.98 -17.33
N ILE A 58 -26.31 -16.14 -18.04
CA ILE A 58 -26.11 -15.61 -19.38
C ILE A 58 -26.61 -16.63 -20.40
N GLU A 59 -27.67 -16.29 -21.13
CA GLU A 59 -28.31 -17.22 -22.06
C GLU A 59 -27.31 -17.75 -23.11
N GLY A 60 -27.26 -19.08 -23.26
CA GLY A 60 -26.39 -19.76 -24.24
C GLY A 60 -24.92 -19.92 -23.82
N ALA A 61 -24.52 -19.42 -22.66
CA ALA A 61 -23.18 -19.66 -22.11
C ALA A 61 -23.05 -21.12 -21.65
N GLN A 62 -21.95 -21.77 -22.03
CA GLN A 62 -21.64 -23.16 -21.71
C GLN A 62 -20.19 -23.32 -21.22
N PRO A 63 -19.88 -24.35 -20.43
CA PRO A 63 -18.51 -24.66 -20.05
C PRO A 63 -17.55 -24.69 -21.26
N GLY A 64 -16.40 -24.00 -21.14
CA GLY A 64 -15.42 -23.88 -22.22
C GLY A 64 -15.54 -22.59 -23.05
N ASP A 65 -16.63 -21.83 -22.91
CA ASP A 65 -16.77 -20.50 -23.49
C ASP A 65 -15.93 -19.45 -22.73
N LEU A 66 -15.77 -18.28 -23.35
CA LEU A 66 -15.41 -17.06 -22.62
C LEU A 66 -16.62 -16.13 -22.58
N LEU A 67 -16.95 -15.66 -21.38
CA LEU A 67 -17.88 -14.56 -21.17
C LEU A 67 -17.12 -13.25 -21.36
N VAL A 68 -17.55 -12.46 -22.33
CA VAL A 68 -17.06 -11.09 -22.55
C VAL A 68 -17.92 -10.15 -21.73
N VAL A 69 -17.30 -9.42 -20.82
CA VAL A 69 -17.96 -8.45 -19.94
C VAL A 69 -17.42 -7.07 -20.32
N ASN A 70 -18.26 -6.27 -20.97
CA ASN A 70 -17.95 -4.90 -21.35
C ASN A 70 -18.51 -3.95 -20.29
N ILE A 71 -17.62 -3.36 -19.48
CA ILE A 71 -17.99 -2.41 -18.43
C ILE A 71 -18.18 -1.06 -19.09
N THR A 72 -19.43 -0.65 -19.28
CA THR A 72 -19.74 0.59 -19.98
C THR A 72 -19.74 1.81 -19.06
N ASP A 73 -20.11 1.63 -17.79
CA ASP A 73 -20.08 2.68 -16.77
C ASP A 73 -20.08 2.08 -15.36
N VAL A 74 -19.55 2.84 -14.39
CA VAL A 74 -19.60 2.54 -12.95
C VAL A 74 -19.79 3.86 -12.22
N GLN A 75 -20.82 3.97 -11.39
CA GLN A 75 -21.16 5.21 -10.68
C GLN A 75 -21.56 4.92 -9.22
N PRO A 76 -21.26 5.80 -8.26
CA PRO A 76 -21.86 5.73 -6.93
C PRO A 76 -23.38 5.93 -7.01
N PHE A 77 -24.10 5.57 -5.95
CA PHE A 77 -25.49 5.96 -5.84
C PHE A 77 -25.64 7.47 -5.62
N ASP A 78 -26.57 8.11 -6.34
CA ASP A 78 -26.86 9.55 -6.19
C ASP A 78 -27.24 9.94 -4.75
N HIS A 79 -27.90 9.03 -4.01
CA HIS A 79 -28.33 9.24 -2.63
C HIS A 79 -27.27 8.82 -1.59
N SER A 80 -26.13 8.30 -2.03
CA SER A 80 -24.99 7.94 -1.18
C SER A 80 -23.65 8.29 -1.86
N PRO A 81 -23.39 9.59 -2.15
CA PRO A 81 -22.19 10.04 -2.87
C PRO A 81 -20.97 10.11 -1.94
N TRP A 82 -20.68 9.02 -1.23
CA TRP A 82 -19.55 8.89 -0.33
C TRP A 82 -19.05 7.44 -0.31
N GLY A 83 -17.81 7.27 0.17
CA GLY A 83 -17.20 5.96 0.39
C GLY A 83 -16.22 5.97 1.55
N PHE A 84 -15.57 4.85 1.82
CA PHE A 84 -14.62 4.72 2.92
C PHE A 84 -13.34 3.97 2.51
N THR A 85 -12.25 4.27 3.20
CA THR A 85 -11.02 3.48 3.20
C THR A 85 -10.68 3.19 4.66
N GLY A 86 -10.27 1.97 4.96
CA GLY A 86 -9.90 1.53 6.29
C GLY A 86 -8.52 0.91 6.36
N VAL A 87 -8.00 0.82 7.57
CA VAL A 87 -6.95 -0.11 7.97
C VAL A 87 -7.60 -1.01 9.00
N PHE A 88 -7.55 -2.32 8.81
CA PHE A 88 -8.06 -3.24 9.82
C PHE A 88 -7.16 -3.30 11.05
N SER A 89 -7.77 -3.61 12.19
CA SER A 89 -7.02 -4.04 13.36
C SER A 89 -6.28 -5.33 13.01
N ARG A 90 -5.03 -5.47 13.48
CA ARG A 90 -4.28 -6.74 13.37
C ARG A 90 -5.04 -7.92 13.99
N LYS A 91 -5.93 -7.66 14.96
CA LYS A 91 -6.76 -8.69 15.60
C LYS A 91 -7.98 -9.10 14.78
N ASN A 92 -8.37 -8.33 13.77
CA ASN A 92 -9.56 -8.57 12.96
C ASN A 92 -9.29 -8.14 11.51
N GLY A 93 -8.59 -8.98 10.74
CA GLY A 93 -8.29 -8.76 9.33
C GLY A 93 -6.80 -8.55 9.06
N GLY A 94 -6.21 -7.53 9.68
CA GLY A 94 -4.81 -7.17 9.41
C GLY A 94 -4.61 -6.45 8.07
N GLY A 95 -3.39 -6.48 7.53
CA GLY A 95 -3.09 -5.83 6.25
C GLY A 95 -1.61 -5.80 5.93
N PHE A 96 -1.25 -5.16 4.82
CA PHE A 96 0.12 -5.20 4.29
C PHE A 96 1.16 -4.60 5.25
N LEU A 97 0.80 -3.50 5.93
CA LEU A 97 1.65 -2.79 6.89
C LEU A 97 1.19 -2.95 8.34
N GLU A 98 0.51 -4.04 8.69
CA GLU A 98 -0.07 -4.25 10.04
C GLU A 98 0.94 -4.24 11.20
N GLU A 99 2.22 -4.48 10.90
CA GLU A 99 3.29 -4.41 11.91
C GLU A 99 3.62 -2.95 12.30
N HIS A 100 3.38 -2.01 11.39
CA HIS A 100 3.58 -0.57 11.59
C HIS A 100 2.29 0.13 12.02
N TYR A 101 1.15 -0.31 11.48
CA TYR A 101 -0.17 0.26 11.73
C TYR A 101 -1.14 -0.83 12.22
N PRO A 102 -0.99 -1.30 13.48
CA PRO A 102 -1.76 -2.45 13.99
C PRO A 102 -3.20 -2.12 14.41
N ASN A 103 -3.52 -0.83 14.54
CA ASN A 103 -4.81 -0.35 15.04
C ASN A 103 -5.74 0.00 13.88
N ALA A 104 -7.04 -0.23 14.08
CA ALA A 104 -8.03 0.16 13.10
C ALA A 104 -8.04 1.68 12.88
N SER A 105 -8.12 2.09 11.61
CA SER A 105 -8.22 3.49 11.17
C SER A 105 -9.21 3.60 10.02
N LYS A 106 -9.81 4.78 9.82
CA LYS A 106 -10.80 5.01 8.76
C LYS A 106 -10.66 6.40 8.18
N ALA A 107 -10.82 6.52 6.86
CA ALA A 107 -11.06 7.77 6.16
C ALA A 107 -12.36 7.67 5.35
N ILE A 108 -13.25 8.63 5.55
CA ILE A 108 -14.41 8.85 4.66
C ILE A 108 -14.04 9.77 3.51
N TRP A 109 -14.57 9.44 2.33
CA TRP A 109 -14.41 10.18 1.08
C TRP A 109 -15.76 10.68 0.59
N ASP A 110 -15.84 11.96 0.26
CA ASP A 110 -17.02 12.58 -0.36
C ASP A 110 -16.79 12.69 -1.87
N PHE A 111 -17.82 12.38 -2.66
CA PHE A 111 -17.76 12.39 -4.13
C PHE A 111 -18.34 13.68 -4.71
N ASP A 112 -17.60 14.29 -5.62
CA ASP A 112 -17.97 15.50 -6.36
C ASP A 112 -17.74 15.27 -7.86
N GLY A 113 -18.79 14.77 -8.53
CA GLY A 113 -18.70 14.31 -9.90
C GLY A 113 -17.68 13.18 -10.05
N ILE A 114 -16.61 13.43 -10.81
CA ILE A 114 -15.53 12.45 -11.00
C ILE A 114 -14.44 12.54 -9.92
N TYR A 115 -14.50 13.51 -9.02
CA TYR A 115 -13.48 13.77 -8.01
C TYR A 115 -13.89 13.27 -6.63
N CYS A 116 -12.91 13.03 -5.77
CA CYS A 116 -13.14 12.81 -4.34
C CYS A 116 -12.18 13.63 -3.47
N THR A 117 -12.59 13.87 -2.23
CA THR A 117 -11.81 14.48 -1.16
C THR A 117 -12.13 13.79 0.16
N SER A 118 -11.21 13.78 1.12
CA SER A 118 -11.47 13.28 2.46
C SER A 118 -11.28 14.37 3.50
N ARG A 119 -12.25 14.52 4.41
CA ARG A 119 -12.09 15.38 5.61
C ARG A 119 -10.97 14.92 6.54
N HIS A 120 -10.55 13.66 6.44
CA HIS A 120 -9.48 13.09 7.26
C HIS A 120 -8.10 13.20 6.61
N ILE A 121 -8.03 13.53 5.31
CA ILE A 121 -6.78 13.65 4.55
C ILE A 121 -6.81 14.99 3.78
N PRO A 122 -6.63 16.12 4.49
CA PRO A 122 -6.73 17.45 3.90
C PRO A 122 -5.62 17.72 2.87
N GLY A 123 -5.89 18.66 1.95
CA GLY A 123 -4.95 19.04 0.90
C GLY A 123 -4.87 18.06 -0.27
N VAL A 124 -5.75 17.05 -0.32
CA VAL A 124 -5.80 16.05 -1.39
C VAL A 124 -7.13 16.07 -2.12
N ARG A 125 -7.08 16.07 -3.46
CA ARG A 125 -8.23 15.87 -4.35
C ARG A 125 -7.78 15.14 -5.61
N PHE A 126 -8.50 14.10 -6.02
CA PHE A 126 -8.19 13.39 -7.28
C PHE A 126 -9.44 12.85 -7.97
N ALA A 127 -9.31 12.62 -9.27
CA ALA A 127 -10.33 11.95 -10.05
C ALA A 127 -10.29 10.44 -9.79
N GLY A 128 -11.46 9.83 -9.57
CA GLY A 128 -11.58 8.40 -9.31
C GLY A 128 -11.32 7.55 -10.56
N LEU A 129 -10.57 6.46 -10.40
CA LEU A 129 -10.50 5.38 -11.38
C LEU A 129 -11.54 4.33 -10.98
N ILE A 130 -12.81 4.59 -11.30
CA ILE A 130 -13.95 3.81 -10.78
C ILE A 130 -14.01 2.42 -11.41
N HIS A 131 -14.06 1.36 -10.58
CA HIS A 131 -14.02 -0.05 -11.00
C HIS A 131 -14.71 -0.97 -9.98
N PRO A 132 -15.10 -2.21 -10.36
CA PRO A 132 -15.36 -3.29 -9.42
C PRO A 132 -14.07 -3.99 -8.96
N GLY A 133 -13.89 -4.20 -7.66
CA GLY A 133 -12.90 -5.13 -7.10
C GLY A 133 -13.25 -6.59 -7.42
N ILE A 134 -14.56 -6.92 -7.38
CA ILE A 134 -15.06 -8.27 -7.61
C ILE A 134 -15.91 -8.39 -8.87
N LEU A 135 -15.46 -9.22 -9.82
CA LEU A 135 -16.30 -9.80 -10.87
C LEU A 135 -15.86 -11.22 -11.21
N GLY A 136 -16.80 -12.10 -11.55
CA GLY A 136 -16.43 -13.47 -11.91
C GLY A 136 -17.61 -14.41 -12.14
N CYS A 137 -17.36 -15.46 -12.93
CA CYS A 137 -18.27 -16.58 -13.15
C CYS A 137 -18.26 -17.55 -11.95
N ALA A 138 -19.26 -18.43 -11.85
CA ALA A 138 -19.22 -19.51 -10.87
C ALA A 138 -18.21 -20.61 -11.29
N PRO A 139 -17.55 -21.27 -10.32
CA PRO A 139 -16.68 -22.41 -10.60
C PRO A 139 -17.49 -23.66 -11.00
N SER A 140 -16.84 -24.64 -11.65
CA SER A 140 -17.36 -26.01 -11.69
C SER A 140 -17.18 -26.69 -10.32
N ALA A 141 -17.76 -27.87 -10.14
CA ALA A 141 -17.53 -28.68 -8.94
C ALA A 141 -16.05 -29.04 -8.76
N GLU A 142 -15.34 -29.36 -9.85
CA GLU A 142 -13.91 -29.69 -9.79
C GLU A 142 -13.06 -28.48 -9.42
N VAL A 143 -13.34 -27.31 -10.02
CA VAL A 143 -12.64 -26.06 -9.72
C VAL A 143 -12.85 -25.67 -8.25
N LEU A 144 -14.09 -25.75 -7.75
CA LEU A 144 -14.39 -25.45 -6.34
C LEU A 144 -13.69 -26.42 -5.38
N ALA A 145 -13.69 -27.72 -5.69
CA ALA A 145 -13.00 -28.72 -4.88
C ALA A 145 -11.48 -28.45 -4.83
N GLU A 146 -10.89 -28.07 -5.97
CA GLU A 146 -9.47 -27.74 -6.06
C GLU A 146 -9.11 -26.49 -5.25
N TRP A 147 -9.96 -25.46 -5.24
CA TRP A 147 -9.78 -24.29 -4.38
C TRP A 147 -9.75 -24.67 -2.91
N ASN A 148 -10.77 -25.40 -2.46
CA ASN A 148 -10.88 -25.82 -1.05
C ASN A 148 -9.69 -26.72 -0.64
N ARG A 149 -9.24 -27.61 -1.53
CA ARG A 149 -8.09 -28.48 -1.30
C ARG A 149 -6.80 -27.66 -1.11
N ARG A 150 -6.41 -26.85 -2.10
CA ARG A 150 -5.13 -26.12 -2.06
C ARG A 150 -5.08 -25.03 -0.99
N GLU A 151 -6.20 -24.36 -0.72
CA GLU A 151 -6.30 -23.35 0.35
C GLU A 151 -6.27 -24.04 1.73
N GLY A 152 -6.89 -25.21 1.89
CA GLY A 152 -6.80 -26.02 3.10
C GLY A 152 -5.40 -26.59 3.35
N GLU A 153 -4.71 -27.02 2.30
CA GLU A 153 -3.31 -27.45 2.36
C GLU A 153 -2.41 -26.29 2.80
N LEU A 154 -2.58 -25.09 2.24
CA LEU A 154 -1.83 -23.91 2.66
C LEU A 154 -2.01 -23.61 4.15
N ILE A 155 -3.25 -23.65 4.66
CA ILE A 155 -3.53 -23.47 6.10
C ILE A 155 -2.76 -24.51 6.92
N SER A 156 -2.79 -25.78 6.49
CA SER A 156 -2.13 -26.87 7.19
C SER A 156 -0.60 -26.72 7.19
N THR A 157 0.00 -26.37 6.04
CA THR A 157 1.46 -26.17 5.90
C THR A 157 1.95 -24.96 6.67
N CYS A 158 1.18 -23.88 6.73
CA CYS A 158 1.56 -22.64 7.41
C CYS A 158 1.26 -22.65 8.92
N ALA A 159 0.55 -23.64 9.44
CA ALA A 159 0.11 -23.70 10.84
C ALA A 159 1.26 -23.50 11.85
N HIS A 160 2.46 -23.99 11.54
CA HIS A 160 3.64 -23.89 12.41
C HIS A 160 4.65 -22.82 12.01
N THR A 161 4.63 -22.36 10.75
CA THR A 161 5.60 -21.38 10.24
C THR A 161 5.09 -19.95 10.29
N HIS A 162 3.76 -19.77 10.36
CA HIS A 162 3.07 -18.49 10.39
C HIS A 162 2.04 -18.48 11.52
N GLU A 163 2.45 -18.91 12.71
CA GLU A 163 1.57 -19.03 13.88
C GLU A 163 0.82 -17.71 14.15
N GLY A 164 -0.50 -17.80 14.30
CA GLY A 164 -1.37 -16.64 14.54
C GLY A 164 -1.68 -15.78 13.31
N LYS A 165 -1.22 -16.13 12.10
CA LYS A 165 -1.59 -15.45 10.86
C LYS A 165 -2.69 -16.20 10.12
N ILE A 166 -3.67 -15.46 9.60
CA ILE A 166 -4.69 -16.01 8.71
C ILE A 166 -4.11 -16.04 7.29
N VAL A 167 -3.77 -17.23 6.80
CA VAL A 167 -3.15 -17.40 5.47
C VAL A 167 -4.16 -17.70 4.35
N ALA A 168 -5.33 -18.25 4.70
CA ALA A 168 -6.48 -18.42 3.82
C ALA A 168 -7.75 -18.59 4.66
N GLN A 169 -8.91 -18.44 4.04
CA GLN A 169 -10.21 -18.53 4.70
C GLN A 169 -11.00 -19.71 4.12
N PRO A 170 -11.17 -20.82 4.86
CA PRO A 170 -11.93 -21.97 4.39
C PRO A 170 -13.43 -21.63 4.25
N PRO A 171 -14.23 -22.50 3.62
CA PRO A 171 -15.68 -22.41 3.70
C PRO A 171 -16.14 -22.19 5.14
N ASN A 172 -17.07 -21.25 5.32
CA ASN A 172 -17.56 -20.84 6.64
C ASN A 172 -19.08 -20.89 6.63
N THR A 173 -19.64 -21.66 7.57
CA THR A 173 -21.08 -21.79 7.73
C THR A 173 -21.71 -20.57 8.41
N THR A 174 -20.91 -19.80 9.15
CA THR A 174 -21.33 -18.58 9.82
C THR A 174 -21.63 -17.50 8.77
N ASN A 175 -22.84 -16.94 8.83
CA ASN A 175 -23.29 -15.85 7.95
C ASN A 175 -23.23 -16.11 6.43
N ALA A 176 -23.15 -17.38 6.00
CA ALA A 176 -23.16 -17.71 4.58
C ALA A 176 -24.48 -17.27 3.90
N HIS A 177 -24.38 -16.28 3.00
CA HIS A 177 -25.52 -15.77 2.25
C HIS A 177 -25.63 -16.44 0.87
N ALA A 178 -26.60 -17.35 0.71
CA ALA A 178 -26.80 -18.17 -0.49
C ALA A 178 -27.85 -17.64 -1.50
N GLY A 179 -28.29 -16.38 -1.39
CA GLY A 179 -29.24 -15.80 -2.35
C GLY A 179 -30.64 -16.41 -2.19
N LYS A 180 -31.26 -16.83 -3.31
CA LYS A 180 -32.59 -17.46 -3.34
C LYS A 180 -32.58 -18.98 -3.08
N ALA A 181 -31.47 -19.53 -2.58
CA ALA A 181 -31.36 -20.96 -2.27
C ALA A 181 -32.40 -21.40 -1.22
N THR A 182 -32.91 -22.63 -1.36
CA THR A 182 -33.66 -23.30 -0.28
C THR A 182 -32.73 -23.60 0.89
N ASP A 183 -33.28 -23.94 2.05
CA ASP A 183 -32.48 -24.23 3.25
C ASP A 183 -31.49 -25.37 3.02
N GLU A 184 -31.89 -26.44 2.32
CA GLU A 184 -31.01 -27.58 2.03
C GLU A 184 -29.83 -27.18 1.13
N ILE A 185 -30.10 -26.35 0.12
CA ILE A 185 -29.10 -25.84 -0.82
C ILE A 185 -28.17 -24.85 -0.09
N LYS A 186 -28.74 -23.99 0.75
CA LYS A 186 -27.99 -23.02 1.57
C LYS A 186 -27.03 -23.73 2.50
N ASP A 187 -27.46 -24.78 3.18
CA ASP A 187 -26.62 -25.58 4.07
C ASP A 187 -25.44 -26.23 3.34
N LYS A 188 -25.67 -26.71 2.11
CA LYS A 188 -24.60 -27.20 1.26
C LYS A 188 -23.61 -26.09 0.89
N ILE A 189 -24.12 -24.95 0.42
CA ILE A 189 -23.29 -23.79 0.04
C ILE A 189 -22.48 -23.28 1.24
N ALA A 190 -23.06 -23.30 2.44
CA ALA A 190 -22.42 -22.86 3.67
C ALA A 190 -21.22 -23.76 4.05
N ARG A 191 -21.31 -25.08 3.80
CA ARG A 191 -20.25 -26.04 4.11
C ARG A 191 -19.15 -26.12 3.05
N GLU A 192 -19.52 -25.96 1.78
CA GLU A 192 -18.62 -26.26 0.65
C GLU A 192 -18.23 -25.00 -0.15
N GLY A 193 -19.00 -23.93 -0.04
CA GLY A 193 -18.84 -22.72 -0.82
C GLY A 193 -17.61 -21.93 -0.40
N ALA A 194 -16.75 -21.65 -1.38
CA ALA A 194 -15.53 -20.90 -1.15
C ALA A 194 -15.86 -19.45 -0.74
N ARG A 195 -15.04 -18.91 0.17
CA ARG A 195 -15.08 -17.49 0.54
C ARG A 195 -14.70 -16.64 -0.68
N THR A 196 -15.29 -15.45 -0.73
CA THR A 196 -15.10 -14.46 -1.81
C THR A 196 -13.84 -13.61 -1.64
N VAL A 197 -13.08 -13.78 -0.55
CA VAL A 197 -11.88 -12.98 -0.21
C VAL A 197 -10.78 -13.02 -1.27
N PRO A 198 -10.29 -14.19 -1.73
CA PRO A 198 -9.24 -14.20 -2.74
C PRO A 198 -9.82 -14.22 -4.16
N GLY A 199 -9.16 -13.48 -5.05
CA GLY A 199 -9.19 -13.73 -6.48
C GLY A 199 -8.54 -15.08 -6.79
N ARG A 200 -9.04 -15.75 -7.82
CA ARG A 200 -8.55 -17.07 -8.21
C ARG A 200 -8.29 -17.12 -9.72
N PRO A 201 -7.20 -17.76 -10.14
CA PRO A 201 -6.76 -17.71 -11.53
C PRO A 201 -7.78 -18.32 -12.49
N GLU A 202 -8.68 -19.20 -12.05
CA GLU A 202 -9.61 -19.88 -12.93
C GLU A 202 -10.81 -19.03 -13.35
N HIS A 203 -11.21 -18.01 -12.57
CA HIS A 203 -12.51 -17.35 -12.79
C HIS A 203 -12.55 -15.83 -12.53
N GLY A 204 -11.45 -15.25 -12.04
CA GLY A 204 -11.44 -13.88 -11.54
C GLY A 204 -11.81 -13.87 -10.07
N GLY A 205 -12.95 -13.27 -9.72
CA GLY A 205 -13.33 -13.08 -8.32
C GLY A 205 -12.79 -11.75 -7.82
N ASN A 206 -12.21 -11.76 -6.62
CA ASN A 206 -11.66 -10.56 -5.98
C ASN A 206 -10.24 -10.28 -6.45
N VAL A 207 -10.12 -9.54 -7.55
CA VAL A 207 -8.82 -9.31 -8.19
C VAL A 207 -8.25 -7.94 -7.86
N ASP A 208 -9.09 -6.99 -7.46
CA ASP A 208 -8.70 -5.64 -7.04
C ASP A 208 -7.74 -4.97 -8.02
N ILE A 209 -8.08 -5.07 -9.32
CA ILE A 209 -7.33 -4.45 -10.41
C ILE A 209 -8.04 -3.16 -10.80
N ASN A 210 -7.51 -2.02 -10.37
CA ASN A 210 -8.05 -0.69 -10.65
C ASN A 210 -8.21 -0.40 -12.15
N ASN A 211 -7.39 -1.01 -13.01
CA ASN A 211 -7.47 -0.87 -14.47
C ASN A 211 -8.66 -1.60 -15.10
N ILE A 212 -9.40 -2.45 -14.38
CA ILE A 212 -10.68 -3.02 -14.82
C ILE A 212 -11.81 -2.00 -14.58
N SER A 213 -11.60 -0.79 -15.09
CA SER A 213 -12.47 0.36 -14.86
C SER A 213 -13.50 0.55 -15.98
N ARG A 214 -14.27 1.64 -15.90
CA ARG A 214 -15.15 2.09 -16.98
C ARG A 214 -14.48 2.06 -18.36
N GLY A 215 -15.14 1.41 -19.31
CA GLY A 215 -14.68 1.18 -20.68
C GLY A 215 -13.90 -0.13 -20.88
N SER A 216 -13.56 -0.82 -19.80
CA SER A 216 -12.80 -2.07 -19.87
C SER A 216 -13.62 -3.21 -20.47
N LYS A 217 -12.91 -4.13 -21.11
CA LYS A 217 -13.46 -5.44 -21.50
C LYS A 217 -12.70 -6.53 -20.77
N THR A 218 -13.40 -7.32 -19.96
CA THR A 218 -12.82 -8.51 -19.32
C THR A 218 -13.40 -9.78 -19.92
N TYR A 219 -12.57 -10.82 -20.03
CA TYR A 219 -12.87 -12.09 -20.68
C TYR A 219 -12.74 -13.19 -19.64
N LEU A 220 -13.88 -13.69 -19.16
CA LEU A 220 -13.94 -14.63 -18.04
C LEU A 220 -14.17 -16.06 -18.54
N PRO A 221 -13.39 -17.04 -18.07
CA PRO A 221 -13.66 -18.46 -18.31
C PRO A 221 -15.04 -18.88 -17.79
N VAL A 222 -15.77 -19.66 -18.58
CA VAL A 222 -17.09 -20.22 -18.21
C VAL A 222 -16.90 -21.69 -17.81
N HIS A 223 -17.31 -22.03 -16.59
CA HIS A 223 -17.16 -23.38 -16.01
C HIS A 223 -18.48 -24.12 -15.77
N VAL A 224 -19.60 -23.41 -15.88
CA VAL A 224 -20.96 -23.95 -15.69
C VAL A 224 -21.92 -23.34 -16.71
N ASP A 225 -23.00 -24.04 -17.00
CA ASP A 225 -24.06 -23.51 -17.86
C ASP A 225 -24.59 -22.18 -17.31
N GLY A 226 -24.84 -21.23 -18.21
CA GLY A 226 -25.26 -19.88 -17.87
C GLY A 226 -24.16 -19.00 -17.26
N ALA A 227 -22.92 -19.50 -17.08
CA ALA A 227 -21.77 -18.83 -16.45
C ALA A 227 -21.95 -18.39 -14.98
N LYS A 228 -23.18 -18.05 -14.55
CA LYS A 228 -23.52 -17.60 -13.20
C LYS A 228 -22.66 -16.41 -12.76
N PHE A 229 -22.68 -15.36 -13.57
CA PHE A 229 -21.88 -14.15 -13.36
C PHE A 229 -22.32 -13.39 -12.10
N SER A 230 -21.38 -12.93 -11.30
CA SER A 230 -21.64 -12.05 -10.14
C SER A 230 -20.61 -10.93 -10.07
N VAL A 231 -21.05 -9.78 -9.57
CA VAL A 231 -20.25 -8.55 -9.43
C VAL A 231 -20.59 -7.85 -8.13
N GLY A 232 -19.66 -7.10 -7.56
CA GLY A 232 -19.84 -6.31 -6.35
C GLY A 232 -18.57 -5.55 -6.06
N ASP A 233 -18.46 -5.06 -4.82
CA ASP A 233 -17.22 -4.47 -4.31
C ASP A 233 -16.76 -3.29 -5.15
N LEU A 234 -17.63 -2.27 -5.26
CA LEU A 234 -17.35 -1.15 -6.16
C LEU A 234 -16.41 -0.17 -5.47
N HIS A 235 -15.38 0.22 -6.21
CA HIS A 235 -14.35 1.14 -5.77
C HIS A 235 -14.45 2.44 -6.56
N PHE A 236 -14.53 3.57 -5.86
CA PHE A 236 -14.41 4.87 -6.52
C PHE A 236 -12.98 5.11 -7.03
N SER A 237 -11.98 4.65 -6.28
CA SER A 237 -10.57 4.68 -6.65
C SER A 237 -9.78 3.69 -5.81
N GLN A 238 -8.65 3.21 -6.31
CA GLN A 238 -7.78 2.29 -5.58
C GLN A 238 -6.32 2.48 -6.02
N GLY A 239 -5.40 2.38 -5.07
CA GLY A 239 -3.98 2.29 -5.33
C GLY A 239 -3.54 0.85 -5.65
N ASP A 240 -2.49 0.70 -6.45
CA ASP A 240 -1.97 -0.63 -6.78
C ASP A 240 -1.54 -1.40 -5.52
N GLY A 241 -2.01 -2.65 -5.43
CA GLY A 241 -1.78 -3.54 -4.30
C GLY A 241 -2.75 -3.37 -3.13
N GLU A 242 -3.66 -2.38 -3.17
CA GLU A 242 -4.73 -2.19 -2.19
C GLU A 242 -4.24 -2.33 -0.74
N ILE A 243 -3.12 -1.67 -0.46
CA ILE A 243 -2.22 -2.08 0.63
C ILE A 243 -2.87 -2.07 2.02
N SER A 244 -3.94 -1.30 2.23
CA SER A 244 -4.65 -1.25 3.52
C SER A 244 -5.63 -2.40 3.78
N PHE A 245 -5.88 -3.26 2.79
CA PHE A 245 -6.81 -4.40 2.79
C PHE A 245 -8.30 -4.06 2.99
N CYS A 246 -8.65 -3.17 3.92
CA CYS A 246 -9.94 -2.46 3.85
C CYS A 246 -9.78 -1.28 2.87
N GLY A 247 -9.20 -1.56 1.72
CA GLY A 247 -8.66 -0.57 0.81
C GLY A 247 -9.58 -0.37 -0.38
N ALA A 248 -9.05 0.38 -1.34
CA ALA A 248 -9.85 1.25 -2.19
C ALA A 248 -10.68 2.30 -1.42
N ILE A 249 -11.35 3.16 -2.18
CA ILE A 249 -12.49 3.93 -1.69
C ILE A 249 -13.74 3.10 -1.96
N GLU A 250 -14.14 2.36 -0.94
CA GLU A 250 -15.26 1.45 -0.93
C GLU A 250 -16.58 2.18 -1.07
N MET A 251 -17.46 1.72 -1.96
CA MET A 251 -18.76 2.37 -2.18
C MET A 251 -19.87 1.40 -2.58
N ALA A 252 -21.10 1.82 -2.30
CA ALA A 252 -22.29 1.29 -2.94
C ALA A 252 -22.56 2.06 -4.25
N GLY A 253 -23.12 1.39 -5.26
CA GLY A 253 -23.37 2.04 -6.54
C GLY A 253 -23.98 1.16 -7.61
N ILE A 254 -23.80 1.58 -8.86
CA ILE A 254 -24.36 0.95 -10.04
C ILE A 254 -23.24 0.67 -11.04
N ILE A 255 -23.14 -0.57 -11.49
CA ILE A 255 -22.30 -0.95 -12.63
C ILE A 255 -23.17 -1.26 -13.85
N THR A 256 -22.83 -0.66 -15.00
CA THR A 256 -23.53 -0.88 -16.27
C THR A 256 -22.69 -1.77 -17.18
N ILE A 257 -23.21 -2.94 -17.52
CA ILE A 257 -22.47 -4.00 -18.22
C ILE A 257 -23.21 -4.42 -19.48
N LYS A 258 -22.46 -4.70 -20.55
CA LYS A 258 -22.93 -5.47 -21.70
C LYS A 258 -22.17 -6.79 -21.81
N PHE A 259 -22.89 -7.88 -22.02
CA PHE A 259 -22.31 -9.22 -22.14
C PHE A 259 -22.24 -9.67 -23.60
N ASP A 260 -21.18 -10.37 -23.97
CA ASP A 260 -21.09 -11.16 -25.22
C ASP A 260 -20.45 -12.53 -24.90
N LEU A 261 -20.47 -13.46 -25.86
CA LEU A 261 -19.88 -14.79 -25.70
C LEU A 261 -18.88 -15.08 -26.82
N ILE A 262 -17.75 -15.69 -26.45
CA ILE A 262 -16.86 -16.35 -27.41
C ILE A 262 -17.02 -17.85 -27.20
N LYS A 263 -17.74 -18.49 -28.12
CA LYS A 263 -18.02 -19.92 -28.04
C LYS A 263 -16.72 -20.72 -28.14
N ASN A 264 -16.55 -21.68 -27.23
CA ASN A 264 -15.34 -22.50 -27.12
C ASN A 264 -14.06 -21.64 -26.94
N GLY A 265 -14.21 -20.44 -26.35
CA GLY A 265 -13.18 -19.42 -26.25
C GLY A 265 -11.97 -19.85 -25.44
N MET A 266 -12.17 -20.60 -24.34
CA MET A 266 -11.06 -21.06 -23.49
C MET A 266 -10.07 -21.91 -24.29
N LYS A 267 -10.58 -22.84 -25.11
CA LYS A 267 -9.77 -23.69 -25.98
C LYS A 267 -9.17 -22.91 -27.15
N THR A 268 -9.99 -22.14 -27.86
CA THR A 268 -9.58 -21.45 -29.11
C THR A 268 -8.66 -20.24 -28.88
N ARG A 269 -8.53 -19.76 -27.64
CA ARG A 269 -7.62 -18.68 -27.24
C ARG A 269 -6.54 -19.12 -26.24
N GLY A 270 -6.56 -20.37 -25.80
CA GLY A 270 -5.64 -20.88 -24.78
C GLY A 270 -5.79 -20.19 -23.41
N LEU A 271 -6.98 -19.66 -23.11
CA LEU A 271 -7.24 -18.89 -21.90
C LEU A 271 -7.83 -19.78 -20.81
N LYS A 272 -6.99 -20.13 -19.84
CA LYS A 272 -7.40 -20.80 -18.58
C LYS A 272 -7.74 -19.81 -17.46
N SER A 273 -7.35 -18.55 -17.66
CA SER A 273 -7.47 -17.46 -16.69
C SER A 273 -8.06 -16.21 -17.34
N PRO A 274 -8.70 -15.33 -16.54
CA PRO A 274 -9.18 -14.06 -17.04
C PRO A 274 -8.08 -13.24 -17.72
N VAL A 275 -8.48 -12.51 -18.75
CA VAL A 275 -7.69 -11.43 -19.33
C VAL A 275 -8.59 -10.21 -19.48
N PHE A 276 -8.01 -9.02 -19.50
CA PHE A 276 -8.79 -7.80 -19.70
C PHE A 276 -8.04 -6.81 -20.60
N ARG A 277 -8.83 -5.95 -21.24
CA ARG A 277 -8.35 -4.74 -21.91
C ARG A 277 -8.80 -3.55 -21.05
N PRO A 278 -7.88 -2.70 -20.57
CA PRO A 278 -8.24 -1.49 -19.84
C PRO A 278 -9.19 -0.59 -20.61
N GLY A 279 -9.97 0.19 -19.88
CA GLY A 279 -10.87 1.17 -20.44
C GLY A 279 -10.16 2.39 -21.01
N ASP A 280 -10.84 3.07 -21.92
CA ASP A 280 -10.30 4.26 -22.60
C ASP A 280 -10.38 5.53 -21.70
N VAL A 281 -10.92 5.42 -20.47
CA VAL A 281 -11.14 6.55 -19.55
C VAL A 281 -10.43 6.30 -18.22
N ALA A 282 -9.31 6.99 -18.00
CA ALA A 282 -8.55 6.94 -16.75
C ALA A 282 -8.00 8.34 -16.38
N PRO A 283 -7.82 8.65 -15.08
CA PRO A 283 -7.07 9.83 -14.66
C PRO A 283 -5.67 9.79 -15.27
N ASN A 284 -5.26 10.88 -15.93
CA ASN A 284 -3.94 11.00 -16.52
C ASN A 284 -3.20 12.20 -15.94
N PHE A 285 -2.18 11.92 -15.15
CA PHE A 285 -1.29 12.93 -14.56
C PHE A 285 -0.06 13.21 -15.44
N GLY A 286 0.25 12.35 -16.42
CA GLY A 286 1.46 12.46 -17.24
C GLY A 286 2.72 11.84 -16.57
N PRO A 287 3.72 11.43 -17.36
CA PRO A 287 4.86 10.64 -16.87
C PRO A 287 5.81 11.41 -15.95
N GLY A 288 5.91 12.73 -16.08
CA GLY A 288 6.77 13.58 -15.25
C GLY A 288 6.12 14.07 -13.95
N ARG A 289 4.92 13.56 -13.62
CA ARG A 289 4.14 14.02 -12.45
C ARG A 289 4.01 12.97 -11.35
N TYR A 290 4.70 11.83 -11.48
CA TYR A 290 4.81 10.84 -10.42
C TYR A 290 6.14 11.01 -9.69
N LEU A 291 6.08 11.10 -8.37
CA LEU A 291 7.24 10.91 -7.51
C LEU A 291 7.34 9.42 -7.17
N THR A 292 8.37 8.75 -7.65
CA THR A 292 8.49 7.28 -7.59
C THR A 292 9.52 6.84 -6.57
N PHE A 293 9.09 5.97 -5.66
CA PHE A 293 9.91 5.39 -4.60
C PHE A 293 10.28 3.96 -4.95
N GLU A 294 11.54 3.59 -4.76
CA GLU A 294 12.04 2.24 -5.01
C GLU A 294 11.94 1.39 -3.74
N GLY A 295 11.84 0.07 -3.91
CA GLY A 295 11.77 -0.94 -2.88
C GLY A 295 12.60 -2.16 -3.25
N PHE A 296 13.30 -2.77 -2.28
CA PHE A 296 14.16 -3.94 -2.50
C PHE A 296 13.86 -5.04 -1.49
N SER A 297 14.24 -6.30 -1.79
CA SER A 297 14.04 -7.48 -0.93
C SER A 297 14.92 -7.48 0.35
N VAL A 298 15.01 -6.34 1.04
CA VAL A 298 15.67 -6.14 2.31
C VAL A 298 14.68 -5.46 3.23
N ASP A 299 14.35 -6.10 4.36
CA ASP A 299 13.33 -5.58 5.26
C ASP A 299 13.82 -4.40 6.12
N GLU A 300 12.90 -3.86 6.92
CA GLU A 300 13.05 -2.70 7.80
C GLU A 300 14.15 -2.89 8.85
N TRP A 301 14.53 -4.14 9.15
CA TRP A 301 15.58 -4.49 10.09
C TRP A 301 16.92 -4.81 9.41
N GLY A 302 16.98 -4.67 8.08
CA GLY A 302 18.16 -4.95 7.27
C GLY A 302 18.38 -6.43 6.99
N LYS A 303 17.39 -7.30 7.23
CA LYS A 303 17.50 -8.71 6.86
C LYS A 303 17.27 -8.86 5.36
N GLN A 304 18.19 -9.58 4.72
CA GLN A 304 18.14 -9.93 3.31
C GLN A 304 17.12 -11.05 3.08
N HIS A 305 16.21 -10.85 2.15
CA HIS A 305 15.30 -11.86 1.62
C HIS A 305 15.71 -12.26 0.21
N PHE A 306 15.35 -13.47 -0.21
CA PHE A 306 15.68 -13.97 -1.55
C PHE A 306 14.51 -13.75 -2.50
N MET A 307 14.69 -12.87 -3.48
CA MET A 307 13.72 -12.64 -4.56
C MET A 307 12.30 -12.35 -4.08
N ASP A 308 12.17 -11.63 -2.96
CA ASP A 308 10.89 -11.34 -2.31
C ASP A 308 10.32 -9.99 -2.79
N ALA A 309 9.34 -10.05 -3.68
CA ALA A 309 8.62 -8.89 -4.20
C ALA A 309 7.71 -8.22 -3.16
N THR A 310 7.20 -9.00 -2.19
CA THR A 310 6.32 -8.53 -1.12
C THR A 310 7.08 -7.63 -0.15
N VAL A 311 8.27 -8.07 0.28
CA VAL A 311 9.21 -7.25 1.08
C VAL A 311 9.61 -6.01 0.29
N ALA A 312 9.97 -6.18 -0.99
CA ALA A 312 10.35 -5.05 -1.83
C ALA A 312 9.25 -3.99 -1.92
N TYR A 313 8.00 -4.38 -2.20
CA TYR A 313 6.91 -3.42 -2.36
C TYR A 313 6.56 -2.72 -1.03
N ARG A 314 6.66 -3.43 0.09
CA ARG A 314 6.54 -2.86 1.43
C ARG A 314 7.58 -1.78 1.69
N GLN A 315 8.83 -1.99 1.29
CA GLN A 315 9.87 -0.96 1.40
C GLN A 315 9.58 0.28 0.55
N ALA A 316 9.06 0.12 -0.66
CA ALA A 316 8.66 1.25 -1.50
C ALA A 316 7.54 2.08 -0.82
N CYS A 317 6.53 1.40 -0.26
CA CYS A 317 5.44 2.02 0.50
C CYS A 317 5.94 2.79 1.73
N LEU A 318 6.78 2.16 2.55
CA LEU A 318 7.31 2.80 3.76
C LEU A 318 8.17 4.02 3.45
N ARG A 319 8.94 4.01 2.35
CA ARG A 319 9.72 5.18 1.92
C ARG A 319 8.84 6.33 1.47
N ALA A 320 7.76 6.05 0.75
CA ALA A 320 6.77 7.07 0.38
C ALA A 320 6.08 7.66 1.62
N ILE A 321 5.76 6.82 2.60
CA ILE A 321 5.20 7.25 3.89
C ILE A 321 6.17 8.18 4.63
N GLU A 322 7.42 7.76 4.83
CA GLU A 322 8.40 8.60 5.54
C GLU A 322 8.70 9.91 4.81
N TYR A 323 8.65 9.92 3.48
CA TYR A 323 8.76 11.16 2.72
C TYR A 323 7.58 12.10 2.98
N LEU A 324 6.35 11.62 2.83
CA LEU A 324 5.14 12.45 2.96
C LEU A 324 4.89 12.93 4.41
N LYS A 325 5.41 12.24 5.43
CA LYS A 325 5.36 12.71 6.84
C LYS A 325 6.03 14.06 7.05
N GLN A 326 7.02 14.42 6.23
CA GLN A 326 7.71 15.72 6.32
C GLN A 326 6.79 16.91 6.03
N PHE A 327 5.69 16.68 5.30
CA PHE A 327 4.69 17.70 4.97
C PHE A 327 3.61 17.86 6.04
N GLY A 328 3.63 17.05 7.11
CA GLY A 328 2.72 17.16 8.26
C GLY A 328 1.59 16.12 8.31
N TYR A 329 1.56 15.15 7.40
CA TYR A 329 0.65 14.01 7.49
C TYR A 329 1.08 13.00 8.57
N SER A 330 0.12 12.29 9.17
CA SER A 330 0.41 11.08 9.94
C SER A 330 0.72 9.89 9.02
N GLY A 331 1.35 8.85 9.58
CA GLY A 331 1.60 7.61 8.85
C GLY A 331 0.32 6.91 8.37
N GLU A 332 -0.72 6.87 9.21
CA GLU A 332 -2.04 6.31 8.89
C GLU A 332 -2.73 7.08 7.77
N GLN A 333 -2.66 8.41 7.80
CA GLN A 333 -3.19 9.29 6.75
C GLN A 333 -2.59 8.93 5.39
N ILE A 334 -1.27 8.75 5.35
CA ILE A 334 -0.57 8.40 4.11
C ILE A 334 -0.86 6.96 3.71
N TYR A 335 -0.91 6.03 4.67
CA TYR A 335 -1.21 4.63 4.38
C TYR A 335 -2.61 4.46 3.76
N LEU A 336 -3.62 5.11 4.33
CA LEU A 336 -4.97 5.19 3.77
C LEU A 336 -4.93 5.83 2.38
N LEU A 337 -4.21 6.95 2.21
CA LEU A 337 -4.07 7.63 0.92
C LEU A 337 -3.45 6.73 -0.16
N LEU A 338 -2.34 6.05 0.15
CA LEU A 338 -1.65 5.16 -0.79
C LEU A 338 -2.50 3.95 -1.19
N SER A 339 -3.42 3.51 -0.33
CA SER A 339 -4.35 2.42 -0.65
C SER A 339 -5.46 2.82 -1.63
N CYS A 340 -5.79 4.11 -1.73
CA CYS A 340 -6.99 4.56 -2.44
C CYS A 340 -6.74 5.58 -3.57
N ALA A 341 -5.68 6.38 -3.48
CA ALA A 341 -5.25 7.25 -4.57
C ALA A 341 -4.73 6.42 -5.75
N PRO A 342 -4.83 6.92 -7.00
CA PRO A 342 -4.37 6.22 -8.20
C PRO A 342 -2.83 6.23 -8.34
N ILE A 343 -2.15 5.71 -7.32
CA ILE A 343 -0.72 5.44 -7.29
C ILE A 343 -0.37 4.30 -8.27
N LYS A 344 0.90 4.21 -8.64
CA LYS A 344 1.40 3.18 -9.56
C LYS A 344 2.41 2.27 -8.88
N GLY A 345 2.03 1.04 -8.65
CA GLY A 345 2.89 -0.03 -8.17
C GLY A 345 3.46 -0.80 -9.35
N SER A 346 4.73 -1.15 -9.31
CA SER A 346 5.32 -2.00 -10.37
C SER A 346 6.42 -2.89 -9.83
N ILE A 347 6.46 -4.13 -10.31
CA ILE A 347 7.67 -4.96 -10.26
C ILE A 347 8.59 -4.46 -11.38
N ALA A 348 9.62 -3.70 -11.02
CA ALA A 348 10.55 -3.09 -11.96
C ALA A 348 11.61 -4.08 -12.45
N GLY A 349 12.10 -4.94 -11.56
CA GLY A 349 13.05 -6.00 -11.88
C GLY A 349 12.89 -7.18 -10.92
N ILE A 350 12.79 -8.41 -11.47
CA ILE A 350 12.55 -9.64 -10.69
C ILE A 350 13.59 -10.72 -10.96
N VAL A 351 14.76 -10.35 -11.48
CA VAL A 351 15.80 -11.32 -11.90
C VAL A 351 17.16 -11.08 -11.25
N ASP A 352 17.40 -9.89 -10.70
CA ASP A 352 18.71 -9.48 -10.19
C ASP A 352 18.95 -9.98 -8.77
N ILE A 353 19.49 -11.19 -8.64
CA ILE A 353 19.78 -11.79 -7.34
C ILE A 353 20.66 -10.89 -6.45
N PRO A 354 20.34 -10.73 -5.14
CA PRO A 354 19.24 -11.39 -4.42
C PRO A 354 17.91 -10.61 -4.41
N ASN A 355 17.84 -9.43 -5.03
CA ASN A 355 16.78 -8.44 -4.79
C ASN A 355 15.80 -8.32 -5.96
N VAL A 356 14.51 -8.43 -5.65
CA VAL A 356 13.48 -7.81 -6.49
C VAL A 356 13.57 -6.30 -6.30
N CYS A 357 13.46 -5.55 -7.40
CA CYS A 357 13.21 -4.12 -7.38
C CYS A 357 11.72 -3.87 -7.68
N THR A 358 11.04 -3.20 -6.77
CA THR A 358 9.66 -2.71 -6.97
C THR A 358 9.66 -1.19 -6.89
N THR A 359 8.62 -0.58 -7.45
CA THR A 359 8.46 0.88 -7.44
C THR A 359 7.04 1.26 -7.06
N LEU A 360 6.89 2.42 -6.42
CA LEU A 360 5.63 3.05 -6.04
C LEU A 360 5.64 4.52 -6.49
N GLY A 361 4.88 4.84 -7.52
CA GLY A 361 4.69 6.21 -8.01
C GLY A 361 3.51 6.89 -7.33
N VAL A 362 3.75 8.01 -6.66
CA VAL A 362 2.72 8.90 -6.11
C VAL A 362 2.47 10.06 -7.07
N PRO A 363 1.23 10.26 -7.57
CA PRO A 363 0.93 11.39 -8.45
C PRO A 363 0.95 12.70 -7.65
N MET A 364 1.85 13.61 -8.00
CA MET A 364 2.03 14.88 -7.26
C MET A 364 0.84 15.83 -7.41
N ASP A 365 0.11 15.74 -8.53
CA ASP A 365 -1.01 16.63 -8.85
C ASP A 365 -2.29 16.36 -8.04
N ILE A 366 -2.29 15.35 -7.16
CA ILE A 366 -3.42 15.12 -6.25
C ILE A 366 -3.35 16.04 -5.03
N PHE A 367 -2.18 16.64 -4.76
CA PHE A 367 -1.95 17.55 -3.65
C PHE A 367 -2.19 19.00 -4.11
N ASP A 368 -2.79 19.83 -3.26
CA ASP A 368 -2.94 21.27 -3.51
C ASP A 368 -1.66 22.07 -3.18
N PHE A 369 -0.58 21.37 -2.85
CA PHE A 369 0.75 21.91 -2.65
C PHE A 369 1.83 21.05 -3.30
N ASP A 370 3.00 21.65 -3.51
CA ASP A 370 4.14 20.98 -4.12
C ASP A 370 4.80 19.99 -3.15
N ILE A 371 4.90 18.73 -3.59
CA ILE A 371 5.59 17.64 -2.90
C ILE A 371 6.86 17.17 -3.63
N SER A 372 7.28 17.88 -4.69
CA SER A 372 8.47 17.50 -5.45
C SER A 372 9.74 17.54 -4.59
N ILE A 373 10.78 16.83 -5.03
CA ILE A 373 12.07 16.76 -4.31
C ILE A 373 12.77 18.13 -4.30
N GLU A 374 12.53 18.94 -5.32
CA GLU A 374 13.08 20.29 -5.46
C GLU A 374 12.42 21.31 -4.52
N ALA A 375 11.22 21.01 -4.02
CA ALA A 375 10.52 21.85 -3.06
C ALA A 375 11.06 21.61 -1.64
N GLU A 376 11.23 22.68 -0.87
CA GLU A 376 11.56 22.56 0.56
C GLU A 376 10.34 21.96 1.30
N PRO A 377 10.51 20.90 2.12
CA PRO A 377 9.41 20.32 2.88
C PRO A 377 8.86 21.32 3.91
N VAL A 378 7.66 21.85 3.64
CA VAL A 378 6.94 22.72 4.58
C VAL A 378 5.95 21.88 5.38
N ARG A 379 6.21 21.73 6.69
CA ARG A 379 5.28 21.06 7.60
C ARG A 379 3.99 21.87 7.73
N ARG A 380 2.87 21.24 7.43
CA ARG A 380 1.51 21.80 7.55
C ARG A 380 0.78 21.20 8.74
N ASP A 381 -0.24 21.89 9.23
CA ASP A 381 -1.15 21.37 10.25
C ASP A 381 -2.26 20.56 9.56
N LEU A 382 -1.96 19.30 9.23
CA LEU A 382 -2.83 18.39 8.47
C LEU A 382 -3.41 17.28 9.34
N VAL A 383 -2.95 17.16 10.59
CA VAL A 383 -3.47 16.16 11.53
C VAL A 383 -4.78 16.68 12.11
N GLN A 384 -5.86 16.52 11.34
CA GLN A 384 -7.19 16.45 11.93
C GLN A 384 -7.44 15.02 12.43
N LEU A 385 -8.16 14.90 13.54
CA LEU A 385 -8.47 13.66 14.28
C LEU A 385 -8.57 12.40 13.39
N ILE A 386 -7.45 11.70 13.21
CA ILE A 386 -7.50 10.26 12.90
C ILE A 386 -7.80 9.60 14.22
N LEU A 387 -9.07 9.26 14.43
CA LEU A 387 -9.51 8.62 15.66
C LEU A 387 -9.03 7.17 15.65
N HIS A 388 -7.85 6.95 16.24
CA HIS A 388 -7.50 5.64 16.75
C HIS A 388 -8.62 5.20 17.71
N ALA A 389 -9.14 4.00 17.49
CA ALA A 389 -10.07 3.37 18.41
C ALA A 389 -9.53 3.52 19.85
N ARG A 390 -10.21 4.34 20.67
CA ARG A 390 -9.79 4.60 22.05
C ARG A 390 -9.59 3.26 22.75
N ARG A 391 -8.39 3.07 23.34
CA ARG A 391 -8.10 1.95 24.24
C ARG A 391 -9.28 1.79 25.20
N ALA A 392 -9.96 0.65 25.14
CA ALA A 392 -10.78 0.16 26.22
C ALA A 392 -9.86 -0.13 27.41
N CYS A 393 -9.57 0.90 28.20
CA CYS A 393 -9.13 0.75 29.58
C CYS A 393 -10.36 0.35 30.40
N SER A 394 -10.76 -0.91 30.30
CA SER A 394 -11.73 -1.52 31.22
C SER A 394 -11.58 -3.03 31.23
N GLU A 395 -10.39 -3.53 31.60
CA GLU A 395 -10.20 -4.92 32.08
C GLU A 395 -8.76 -5.15 32.58
N ILE A 396 -8.29 -4.33 33.54
CA ILE A 396 -7.29 -4.77 34.53
C ILE A 396 -7.67 -4.10 35.85
N GLN A 397 -8.68 -4.66 36.52
CA GLN A 397 -8.73 -4.63 37.99
C GLN A 397 -8.20 -5.98 38.46
N GLY A 398 -6.96 -6.00 38.94
CA GLY A 398 -6.35 -7.20 39.49
C GLY A 398 -4.83 -7.08 39.51
N ASP A 399 -4.32 -6.80 40.70
CA ASP A 399 -2.93 -6.79 41.14
C ASP A 399 -2.04 -5.58 40.80
N GLY A 400 -1.61 -4.96 41.91
CA GLY A 400 -0.78 -3.78 41.94
C GLY A 400 0.67 -4.08 41.55
N ASN A 401 1.16 -3.27 40.62
CA ASN A 401 2.43 -2.59 40.75
C ASN A 401 2.43 -1.45 39.73
N ALA A 402 2.12 -0.24 40.22
CA ALA A 402 2.16 0.96 39.41
C ALA A 402 3.60 1.49 39.42
N ASP A 403 4.36 1.11 38.41
CA ASP A 403 5.48 1.88 37.85
C ASP A 403 5.91 1.18 36.56
N HIS A 404 6.07 1.92 35.46
CA HIS A 404 6.45 1.50 34.10
C HIS A 404 5.29 1.24 33.11
N CYS A 405 4.55 2.30 32.78
CA CYS A 405 3.96 2.45 31.44
C CYS A 405 3.50 3.90 31.20
N ALA A 406 4.47 4.81 31.09
CA ALA A 406 4.26 6.17 30.62
C ALA A 406 5.50 6.68 29.88
N ASP A 407 6.02 5.92 28.92
CA ASP A 407 7.13 6.32 28.06
C ASP A 407 6.88 5.81 26.64
N GLN A 408 5.94 6.41 25.89
CA GLN A 408 5.89 6.25 24.42
C GLN A 408 5.00 7.26 23.67
N VAL A 409 4.80 8.47 24.22
CA VAL A 409 4.15 9.56 23.47
C VAL A 409 4.89 10.91 23.61
N ASP A 410 6.14 10.93 24.06
CA ASP A 410 6.86 12.20 24.30
C ASP A 410 8.35 12.14 23.89
N ALA A 411 8.66 11.48 22.77
CA ALA A 411 10.03 11.38 22.23
C ALA A 411 10.29 12.23 20.97
N ASP A 412 9.27 12.86 20.36
CA ASP A 412 9.44 13.67 19.13
C ASP A 412 9.43 15.19 19.36
N ALA A 413 9.41 15.66 20.62
CA ALA A 413 9.44 17.09 20.97
C ALA A 413 10.70 17.56 21.70
N LYS A 414 11.69 16.70 21.98
CA LYS A 414 12.93 17.07 22.69
C LYS A 414 14.18 16.80 21.87
N CYS A 415 14.31 17.50 20.75
CA CYS A 415 15.59 17.69 20.10
C CYS A 415 15.70 19.07 19.42
N LEU A 416 15.43 20.14 20.16
CA LEU A 416 15.83 21.50 19.78
C LEU A 416 16.34 22.27 21.01
N GLY A 417 17.66 22.50 21.03
CA GLY A 417 18.36 23.63 21.62
C GLY A 417 17.94 24.12 23.01
N SER A 418 18.65 23.65 24.04
CA SER A 418 18.78 24.40 25.28
C SER A 418 19.57 25.70 25.03
N GLY A 419 19.01 26.82 25.49
CA GLY A 419 19.79 28.02 25.78
C GLY A 419 19.26 29.32 25.19
N ARG A 420 18.19 29.88 25.79
CA ARG A 420 18.10 31.31 26.09
C ARG A 420 17.07 31.55 27.19
N ARG A 421 17.40 32.56 28.01
CA ARG A 421 16.95 32.78 29.40
C ARG A 421 15.53 33.33 29.46
N ASN A 422 14.86 32.96 30.57
CA ASN A 422 13.59 33.50 31.05
C ASN A 422 13.62 35.04 31.17
N GLU A 423 12.61 35.70 30.61
CA GLU A 423 12.09 36.96 31.14
C GLU A 423 10.62 36.75 31.52
N SER A 424 10.33 37.07 32.78
CA SER A 424 9.06 36.90 33.47
C SER A 424 8.10 38.04 33.13
N LEU A 425 6.85 37.73 32.81
CA LEU A 425 5.76 38.72 32.80
C LEU A 425 4.55 38.15 33.54
N HIS A 426 4.28 38.77 34.70
CA HIS A 426 3.11 38.55 35.55
C HIS A 426 1.83 38.96 34.83
N ILE A 427 0.77 38.16 34.96
CA ILE A 427 -0.61 38.56 34.63
C ILE A 427 -1.42 38.46 35.91
N ASP A 428 -1.99 39.59 36.29
CA ASP A 428 -2.80 39.80 37.49
C ASP A 428 -4.27 39.43 37.22
N ALA A 429 -4.93 38.88 38.24
CA ALA A 429 -6.30 38.37 38.16
C ALA A 429 -7.32 39.42 38.59
N GLY A 430 -8.45 39.51 37.88
CA GLY A 430 -9.71 40.01 38.43
C GLY A 430 -10.54 40.87 37.48
N THR A 431 -11.70 40.36 37.05
CA THR A 431 -13.06 40.99 37.11
C THR A 431 -14.03 40.18 36.22
N PRO A 432 -15.32 39.98 36.61
CA PRO A 432 -16.04 38.73 36.30
C PRO A 432 -17.03 38.78 35.12
N ILE A 433 -17.39 37.56 34.72
CA ILE A 433 -18.35 37.13 33.69
C ILE A 433 -19.79 37.50 34.06
N ARG A 434 -20.57 37.97 33.08
CA ARG A 434 -22.05 37.96 33.10
C ARG A 434 -22.60 37.14 31.93
N ALA A 435 -23.38 36.13 32.29
CA ALA A 435 -24.28 35.36 31.41
C ALA A 435 -25.58 36.13 31.14
N LEU A 436 -26.29 35.77 30.05
CA LEU A 436 -27.76 35.77 29.82
C LEU A 436 -27.96 35.49 28.32
N GLU A 437 -28.37 34.28 27.93
CA GLU A 437 -29.75 33.76 27.81
C GLU A 437 -30.58 34.32 26.64
N THR A 438 -31.29 33.37 26.02
CA THR A 438 -32.11 33.42 24.82
C THR A 438 -33.42 34.19 25.00
N SER A 439 -33.92 34.84 23.93
CA SER A 439 -35.36 34.96 23.68
C SER A 439 -35.69 35.29 22.23
N SER A 440 -36.79 34.70 21.79
CA SER A 440 -37.47 34.76 20.50
C SER A 440 -38.51 35.89 20.42
N GLU A 441 -38.96 36.14 19.18
CA GLU A 441 -40.21 36.79 18.74
C GLU A 441 -40.19 38.25 18.25
N GLY A 442 -40.60 38.40 16.98
CA GLY A 442 -41.58 39.42 16.58
C GLY A 442 -41.11 40.50 15.60
N TRP A 443 -41.51 40.40 14.32
CA TRP A 443 -42.59 41.20 13.70
C TRP A 443 -42.56 41.06 12.16
N MET A 444 -43.69 40.62 11.60
CA MET A 444 -44.04 40.67 10.16
C MET A 444 -44.80 41.97 9.83
N LYS A 445 -44.57 42.50 8.61
CA LYS A 445 -45.49 43.20 7.67
C LYS A 445 -44.59 43.94 6.66
N GLY A 446 -44.73 43.90 5.33
CA GLY A 446 -45.68 43.33 4.40
C GLY A 446 -45.61 44.17 3.12
N ALA A 447 -45.33 43.58 1.96
CA ALA A 447 -45.66 44.16 0.64
C ALA A 447 -45.63 43.05 -0.43
N ARG A 448 -46.71 43.01 -1.23
CA ARG A 448 -47.01 42.03 -2.28
C ARG A 448 -46.69 42.60 -3.67
N ALA A 449 -46.51 41.66 -4.61
CA ALA A 449 -46.57 41.76 -6.09
C ALA A 449 -45.26 42.26 -6.77
N LYS A 450 -44.77 41.66 -7.86
CA LYS A 450 -45.47 41.05 -9.01
C LYS A 450 -44.53 40.05 -9.73
N LYS A 451 -45.09 38.91 -10.18
CA LYS A 451 -44.45 37.96 -11.12
C LYS A 451 -44.21 38.64 -12.47
N ILE A 452 -42.97 38.59 -12.96
CA ILE A 452 -42.65 38.51 -14.40
C ILE A 452 -41.47 37.53 -14.50
N GLY A 453 -41.65 36.43 -15.23
CA GLY A 453 -40.55 35.55 -15.60
C GLY A 453 -39.89 36.04 -16.89
N VAL A 454 -38.58 35.88 -16.99
CA VAL A 454 -37.78 35.56 -18.20
C VAL A 454 -36.38 35.15 -17.70
N THR A 455 -35.76 34.31 -18.51
CA THR A 455 -34.62 33.40 -18.36
C THR A 455 -33.22 34.02 -18.30
N THR A 456 -32.29 33.16 -17.84
CA THR A 456 -30.84 33.06 -18.13
C THR A 456 -29.86 34.09 -17.56
N THR A 457 -28.85 33.53 -16.85
CA THR A 457 -27.45 33.97 -16.72
C THR A 457 -27.20 35.44 -16.38
N ASP A 458 -26.94 35.72 -15.10
CA ASP A 458 -25.72 36.39 -14.62
C ASP A 458 -25.90 36.97 -13.22
N SER A 459 -25.19 36.40 -12.24
CA SER A 459 -24.58 37.16 -11.14
C SER A 459 -23.54 36.32 -10.39
N ILE A 460 -22.51 35.84 -11.10
CA ILE A 460 -21.18 35.51 -10.53
C ILE A 460 -20.33 36.79 -10.59
N CYS A 461 -20.81 37.86 -9.96
CA CYS A 461 -20.08 39.13 -9.85
C CYS A 461 -20.45 39.88 -8.57
N ALA A 462 -20.61 39.14 -7.47
CA ALA A 462 -20.72 39.71 -6.13
C ALA A 462 -19.92 38.88 -5.12
N ARG A 463 -18.62 38.69 -5.38
CA ARG A 463 -17.54 38.37 -4.41
C ARG A 463 -16.18 38.23 -5.10
N ALA A 464 -15.73 39.30 -5.76
CA ALA A 464 -14.38 39.38 -6.31
C ALA A 464 -13.74 40.76 -6.06
N VAL A 465 -14.02 41.34 -4.89
CA VAL A 465 -13.28 42.49 -4.34
C VAL A 465 -13.06 42.26 -2.85
N SER A 466 -12.38 41.16 -2.50
CA SER A 466 -11.81 40.96 -1.17
C SER A 466 -10.76 39.85 -1.14
N GLN A 467 -9.84 39.80 -2.10
CA GLN A 467 -8.56 39.09 -2.00
C GLN A 467 -7.78 39.32 -3.29
N GLY A 468 -6.72 40.14 -3.19
CA GLY A 468 -5.91 40.53 -4.33
C GLY A 468 -5.13 39.36 -4.91
N TYR A 469 -5.42 39.02 -6.16
CA TYR A 469 -4.52 38.29 -7.05
C TYR A 469 -4.58 38.93 -8.43
N VAL A 470 -3.40 39.31 -8.93
CA VAL A 470 -3.18 39.99 -10.21
C VAL A 470 -2.83 38.93 -11.26
N GLY A 471 -3.54 38.96 -12.39
CA GLY A 471 -3.00 38.56 -13.69
C GLY A 471 -3.57 37.31 -14.35
N PHE A 472 -4.74 37.45 -15.01
CA PHE A 472 -5.02 36.69 -16.23
C PHE A 472 -5.67 37.61 -17.28
N THR A 473 -5.04 37.67 -18.46
CA THR A 473 -5.52 38.37 -19.63
C THR A 473 -6.65 37.56 -20.26
N CYS A 474 -7.85 38.14 -20.36
CA CYS A 474 -9.01 37.54 -21.00
C CYS A 474 -8.95 37.76 -22.53
N VAL A 475 -8.98 36.68 -23.32
CA VAL A 475 -9.19 36.76 -24.77
C VAL A 475 -10.64 36.38 -25.05
N VAL A 476 -11.43 37.37 -25.46
CA VAL A 476 -12.79 37.19 -25.98
C VAL A 476 -12.70 37.00 -27.49
N THR A 477 -13.20 35.88 -28.03
CA THR A 477 -13.49 35.76 -29.47
C THR A 477 -14.96 35.40 -29.68
N GLY A 478 -15.67 36.34 -30.29
CA GLY A 478 -17.06 36.20 -30.70
C GLY A 478 -17.22 35.33 -31.95
N THR A 479 -18.41 34.77 -32.09
CA THR A 479 -18.83 33.90 -33.18
C THR A 479 -19.29 34.69 -34.40
N THR A 480 -18.62 34.55 -35.55
CA THR A 480 -19.23 34.65 -36.89
C THR A 480 -18.46 33.86 -37.95
N GLY A 481 -19.11 32.83 -38.52
CA GLY A 481 -19.15 32.46 -39.94
C GLY A 481 -17.89 32.31 -40.82
N ASN A 482 -17.62 31.04 -41.18
CA ASN A 482 -16.93 30.48 -42.37
C ASN A 482 -15.39 30.26 -42.37
N PRO A 483 -14.90 29.11 -42.92
CA PRO A 483 -13.51 28.63 -42.81
C PRO A 483 -12.64 29.11 -44.00
N PRO A 484 -11.29 29.07 -43.89
CA PRO A 484 -10.57 27.95 -44.51
C PRO A 484 -9.19 27.56 -43.92
N SER A 485 -8.73 26.39 -44.39
CA SER A 485 -7.35 25.96 -44.67
C SER A 485 -6.42 25.44 -43.56
N VAL A 486 -6.14 24.15 -43.72
CA VAL A 486 -5.00 23.35 -43.24
C VAL A 486 -3.66 24.01 -43.55
N LEU A 487 -2.75 24.08 -42.57
CA LEU A 487 -1.30 24.20 -42.78
C LEU A 487 -0.55 23.36 -41.73
N LEU A 488 0.28 22.43 -42.22
CA LEU A 488 1.20 21.55 -41.50
C LEU A 488 2.39 22.35 -40.92
N PRO A 489 3.03 21.91 -39.81
CA PRO A 489 4.26 22.51 -39.34
C PRO A 489 5.47 21.95 -40.11
N VAL A 490 6.24 22.85 -40.75
CA VAL A 490 7.53 22.57 -41.37
C VAL A 490 8.64 22.76 -40.33
N GLN A 491 9.54 21.78 -40.25
CA GLN A 491 10.79 21.81 -39.49
C GLN A 491 11.75 22.91 -40.00
N GLY A 492 12.45 23.58 -39.08
CA GLY A 492 13.56 24.48 -39.40
C GLY A 492 14.57 24.55 -38.25
N PHE A 493 15.66 23.78 -38.38
CA PHE A 493 16.94 24.01 -37.69
C PHE A 493 17.52 25.37 -38.09
N ILE A 494 18.28 26.04 -37.19
CA ILE A 494 19.60 26.64 -37.45
C ILE A 494 20.23 27.14 -36.13
N SER A 495 21.52 26.84 -36.00
CA SER A 495 22.50 27.20 -34.97
C SER A 495 22.93 28.68 -34.98
N ASN A 496 23.48 29.21 -33.86
CA ASN A 496 24.86 29.71 -33.85
C ASN A 496 25.44 30.14 -32.49
N ARG A 497 26.77 30.12 -32.45
CA ARG A 497 27.71 30.39 -31.35
C ARG A 497 27.94 31.89 -31.07
N GLY A 498 28.31 32.15 -29.81
CA GLY A 498 29.16 33.19 -29.20
C GLY A 498 29.60 34.47 -29.93
N THR A 499 29.58 35.58 -29.18
CA THR A 499 30.60 36.67 -29.20
C THR A 499 30.47 37.56 -27.95
N THR A 500 31.61 38.12 -27.53
CA THR A 500 31.90 38.88 -26.30
C THR A 500 32.15 40.38 -26.56
N SER A 501 31.75 41.27 -25.63
CA SER A 501 32.34 42.62 -25.35
C SER A 501 31.62 43.27 -24.14
N VAL A 502 32.14 43.37 -22.90
CA VAL A 502 33.15 44.28 -22.28
C VAL A 502 32.74 45.77 -22.14
N CYS A 503 32.55 46.24 -20.89
CA CYS A 503 33.06 47.52 -20.34
C CYS A 503 33.05 47.54 -18.77
N PRO A 504 33.90 48.37 -18.08
CA PRO A 504 34.49 48.14 -16.73
C PRO A 504 34.16 49.28 -15.70
N PRO A 505 34.91 49.55 -14.59
CA PRO A 505 35.11 48.78 -13.32
C PRO A 505 34.94 49.58 -11.98
N SER A 506 34.88 48.82 -10.84
CA SER A 506 35.44 49.11 -9.48
C SER A 506 34.67 50.04 -8.48
N PRO A 507 34.87 49.98 -7.12
CA PRO A 507 35.61 49.02 -6.26
C PRO A 507 34.79 48.43 -5.08
N LEU A 508 35.14 47.21 -4.64
CA LEU A 508 35.41 46.86 -3.23
C LEU A 508 35.84 45.38 -3.17
N CYS A 509 37.15 45.17 -3.27
CA CYS A 509 37.85 43.93 -2.96
C CYS A 509 38.76 44.17 -1.75
N THR A 510 38.68 43.30 -0.75
CA THR A 510 39.81 42.80 0.06
C THR A 510 39.30 41.48 0.66
N GLY A 511 39.65 40.29 0.19
CA GLY A 511 40.94 39.57 0.12
C GLY A 511 40.58 38.11 0.50
N PHE A 512 41.12 37.01 0.00
CA PHE A 512 42.46 36.65 -0.42
C PHE A 512 42.41 35.38 -1.29
N SER A 513 43.24 35.36 -2.34
CA SER A 513 44.16 34.29 -2.78
C SER A 513 43.71 32.83 -2.84
N VAL A 514 43.61 32.32 -4.08
CA VAL A 514 43.79 30.91 -4.45
C VAL A 514 45.27 30.53 -4.29
N THR A 515 45.56 29.56 -3.42
CA THR A 515 46.80 28.77 -3.49
C THR A 515 46.46 27.28 -3.51
N ASN A 516 46.99 26.61 -4.53
CA ASN A 516 47.09 25.16 -4.60
C ASN A 516 47.88 24.65 -3.40
N ALA A 517 47.23 23.91 -2.49
CA ALA A 517 47.91 23.07 -1.52
C ALA A 517 47.08 21.81 -1.25
N ARG A 518 47.61 20.66 -1.68
CA ARG A 518 47.21 19.34 -1.17
C ARG A 518 47.41 19.34 0.35
N ARG A 519 46.34 19.40 1.15
CA ARG A 519 46.35 18.95 2.55
C ARG A 519 45.02 18.32 2.93
N SER A 520 45.12 17.05 3.30
CA SER A 520 44.22 16.31 4.17
C SER A 520 43.76 17.13 5.37
N HIS A 521 42.44 17.29 5.54
CA HIS A 521 41.86 17.71 6.81
C HIS A 521 40.79 16.71 7.27
N ILE A 522 41.02 16.25 8.49
CA ILE A 522 40.28 15.32 9.34
C ILE A 522 38.99 16.02 9.84
N PRO A 523 37.83 15.34 9.94
CA PRO A 523 36.73 15.84 10.74
C PRO A 523 37.02 15.57 12.23
N SER A 524 37.09 16.64 13.00
CA SER A 524 37.13 16.65 14.46
C SER A 524 35.75 16.35 15.04
N SER A 525 35.52 15.10 15.45
CA SER A 525 34.68 14.74 16.59
C SER A 525 34.98 13.28 16.93
N PRO A 526 35.41 12.94 18.16
CA PRO A 526 35.84 11.58 18.40
C PRO A 526 34.64 10.67 18.69
N TYR A 527 34.60 9.52 18.04
CA TYR A 527 33.52 8.55 18.11
C TYR A 527 33.57 7.82 19.47
N GLU A 528 32.66 8.17 20.37
CA GLU A 528 32.55 7.56 21.70
C GLU A 528 31.68 6.30 21.70
N CYS A 529 32.00 5.38 22.62
CA CYS A 529 31.25 4.14 22.76
C CYS A 529 30.00 4.36 23.62
N CYS A 530 28.83 4.07 23.07
CA CYS A 530 27.53 4.29 23.72
C CYS A 530 27.14 3.21 24.76
N PHE A 531 28.01 2.22 25.03
CA PHE A 531 27.72 1.18 26.03
C PHE A 531 27.86 1.73 27.46
N PRO A 532 26.80 1.66 28.29
CA PRO A 532 26.81 2.20 29.65
C PRO A 532 27.97 1.64 30.49
N GLY A 533 28.79 2.53 31.06
CA GLY A 533 29.95 2.17 31.89
C GLY A 533 31.24 1.81 31.12
N CYS A 534 31.25 1.90 29.79
CA CYS A 534 32.46 1.68 29.00
C CYS A 534 33.47 2.84 29.17
N LYS A 535 34.70 2.54 29.61
CA LYS A 535 35.78 3.53 29.85
C LYS A 535 36.77 3.67 28.69
N ALA A 536 36.40 3.22 27.48
CA ALA A 536 37.30 3.27 26.34
C ALA A 536 37.49 4.71 25.84
N PRO A 537 38.71 5.11 25.45
CA PRO A 537 38.95 6.45 24.93
C PRO A 537 38.22 6.67 23.59
N PRO A 538 37.81 7.91 23.29
CA PRO A 538 37.11 8.25 22.05
C PRO A 538 37.92 7.87 20.78
N CYS A 539 37.27 7.27 19.79
CA CYS A 539 37.92 6.76 18.58
C CYS A 539 38.02 7.85 17.48
N SER A 540 39.13 7.89 16.73
CA SER A 540 39.31 8.90 15.68
C SER A 540 38.55 8.60 14.38
N TYR A 541 38.12 7.35 14.16
CA TYR A 541 37.40 6.92 12.95
C TYR A 541 36.25 5.95 13.25
N PRO A 542 35.16 5.95 12.46
CA PRO A 542 34.02 5.05 12.66
C PRO A 542 34.37 3.56 12.59
N LYS A 543 35.39 3.20 11.80
CA LYS A 543 35.87 1.82 11.66
C LYS A 543 36.50 1.30 12.96
N ASP A 544 37.09 2.19 13.74
CA ASP A 544 37.77 1.85 14.99
C ASP A 544 36.76 1.74 16.13
N LEU A 545 35.71 2.57 16.14
CA LEU A 545 34.56 2.40 17.04
C LEU A 545 33.84 1.07 16.78
N ARG A 546 33.54 0.74 15.51
CA ARG A 546 32.95 -0.55 15.14
C ARG A 546 33.82 -1.73 15.57
N ARG A 547 35.15 -1.61 15.43
CA ARG A 547 36.09 -2.63 15.89
C ARG A 547 36.08 -2.76 17.41
N HIS A 548 36.07 -1.65 18.14
CA HIS A 548 36.00 -1.62 19.61
C HIS A 548 34.72 -2.33 20.10
N VAL A 549 33.55 -1.93 19.60
CA VAL A 549 32.25 -2.51 19.98
C VAL A 549 32.23 -4.02 19.78
N ASN A 550 32.67 -4.49 18.61
CA ASN A 550 32.72 -5.91 18.31
C ASN A 550 33.71 -6.71 19.17
N SER A 551 34.78 -6.07 19.66
CA SER A 551 35.84 -6.74 20.42
C SER A 551 35.68 -6.69 21.94
N VAL A 552 34.95 -5.70 22.46
CA VAL A 552 34.79 -5.48 23.91
C VAL A 552 33.37 -5.81 24.37
N HIS A 553 32.37 -5.52 23.55
CA HIS A 553 30.95 -5.64 23.93
C HIS A 553 30.24 -6.80 23.23
N ASN A 554 30.83 -7.39 22.19
CA ASN A 554 30.19 -8.44 21.39
C ASN A 554 31.00 -9.74 21.31
N THR A 555 31.51 -10.23 22.45
CA THR A 555 32.29 -11.49 22.51
C THR A 555 31.52 -12.63 23.19
N THR A 556 30.74 -13.38 22.42
CA THR A 556 30.33 -14.76 22.76
C THR A 556 30.99 -15.82 21.88
N VAL A 557 31.66 -15.41 20.79
CA VAL A 557 32.27 -16.35 19.84
C VAL A 557 33.77 -16.50 20.09
N THR A 558 34.20 -17.71 20.39
CA THR A 558 35.61 -18.11 20.43
C THR A 558 35.96 -18.91 19.17
N TYR A 559 37.20 -18.79 18.69
CA TYR A 559 37.67 -19.38 17.45
C TYR A 559 38.81 -20.36 17.74
N SER A 560 38.76 -21.59 17.23
CA SER A 560 39.85 -22.58 17.39
C SER A 560 40.57 -22.84 16.08
N CYS A 561 41.83 -23.29 16.13
CA CYS A 561 42.57 -23.64 14.93
C CYS A 561 42.02 -24.93 14.32
N PRO A 562 41.56 -24.94 13.05
CA PRO A 562 40.92 -26.12 12.46
C PRO A 562 41.93 -27.16 11.93
N ILE A 563 43.24 -26.95 12.10
CA ILE A 563 44.27 -27.81 11.53
C ILE A 563 44.58 -28.98 12.48
N THR A 564 44.23 -30.19 12.04
CA THR A 564 44.45 -31.44 12.77
C THR A 564 45.91 -31.63 13.16
N GLY A 565 46.18 -31.89 14.45
CA GLY A 565 47.53 -32.00 14.99
C GLY A 565 48.20 -30.67 15.36
N CYS A 566 47.50 -29.53 15.25
CA CYS A 566 47.99 -28.27 15.79
C CYS A 566 48.12 -28.35 17.32
N LYS A 567 49.32 -28.07 17.84
CA LYS A 567 49.62 -28.09 19.27
C LYS A 567 49.08 -26.88 20.06
N TYR A 568 48.28 -26.02 19.44
CA TYR A 568 47.69 -24.84 20.07
C TYR A 568 46.22 -25.13 20.38
N ASP A 569 45.94 -25.41 21.65
CA ASP A 569 44.67 -25.93 22.16
C ASP A 569 43.76 -24.84 22.78
N HIS A 570 44.23 -23.60 22.83
CA HIS A 570 43.45 -22.48 23.36
C HIS A 570 42.61 -21.79 22.29
N ALA A 571 41.36 -21.48 22.63
CA ALA A 571 40.45 -20.75 21.76
C ALA A 571 40.80 -19.25 21.68
N PHE A 572 40.92 -18.72 20.46
CA PHE A 572 41.13 -17.31 20.19
C PHE A 572 39.83 -16.53 20.37
N LYS A 573 39.85 -15.47 21.17
CA LYS A 573 38.69 -14.56 21.29
C LYS A 573 38.47 -13.65 20.07
N ARG A 574 39.38 -13.70 19.09
CA ARG A 574 39.39 -12.81 17.92
C ARG A 574 39.83 -13.54 16.65
N LYS A 575 39.06 -13.36 15.56
CA LYS A 575 39.31 -13.98 14.24
C LYS A 575 40.65 -13.59 13.63
N ASP A 576 41.09 -12.35 13.79
CA ASP A 576 42.37 -11.88 13.24
C ASP A 576 43.59 -12.51 13.95
N HIS A 577 43.44 -12.94 15.20
CA HIS A 577 44.47 -13.68 15.93
C HIS A 577 44.56 -15.12 15.44
N LEU A 578 43.41 -15.78 15.19
CA LEU A 578 43.37 -17.10 14.56
C LEU A 578 44.05 -17.07 13.18
N LEU A 579 43.70 -16.11 12.32
CA LEU A 579 44.29 -16.00 10.97
C LEU A 579 45.80 -15.77 11.01
N ARG A 580 46.29 -15.02 12.00
CA ARG A 580 47.73 -14.80 12.22
C ARG A 580 48.44 -16.05 12.73
N HIS A 581 47.78 -16.81 13.61
CA HIS A 581 48.26 -18.11 14.08
C HIS A 581 48.39 -19.08 12.90
N ILE A 582 47.37 -19.19 12.05
CA ILE A 582 47.38 -20.07 10.88
C ILE A 582 48.53 -19.72 9.92
N ARG A 583 48.70 -18.42 9.60
CA ARG A 583 49.81 -17.97 8.76
C ARG A 583 51.17 -18.30 9.35
N ARG A 584 51.36 -18.12 10.67
CA ARG A 584 52.67 -18.28 11.30
C ARG A 584 53.03 -19.72 11.66
N LYS A 585 52.05 -20.53 12.04
CA LYS A 585 52.29 -21.90 12.55
C LYS A 585 52.01 -22.98 11.51
N HIS A 586 51.23 -22.66 10.48
CA HIS A 586 50.89 -23.61 9.41
C HIS A 586 51.28 -23.12 8.02
N ASN A 587 51.86 -21.92 7.90
CA ASN A 587 52.37 -21.34 6.65
C ASN A 587 51.33 -21.28 5.51
N LEU A 588 50.05 -21.14 5.86
CA LEU A 588 48.93 -21.07 4.91
C LEU A 588 48.44 -19.61 4.76
N HIS A 589 48.40 -19.12 3.53
CA HIS A 589 47.83 -17.82 3.17
C HIS A 589 46.34 -17.97 2.81
N ILE A 590 45.46 -17.71 3.78
CA ILE A 590 44.01 -17.69 3.56
C ILE A 590 43.65 -16.36 2.87
N THR A 591 43.76 -16.30 1.54
CA THR A 591 43.25 -15.19 0.71
C THR A 591 42.52 -15.65 -0.57
N SER A 592 42.24 -16.95 -0.76
CA SER A 592 41.58 -17.43 -2.00
C SER A 592 40.62 -18.62 -1.85
N LEU A 593 39.91 -18.76 -0.73
CA LEU A 593 38.84 -19.77 -0.60
C LEU A 593 37.48 -19.14 -0.93
N MET A 594 37.24 -18.91 -2.22
CA MET A 594 35.93 -19.19 -2.81
C MET A 594 36.06 -20.55 -3.49
N PRO A 595 35.17 -21.54 -3.26
CA PRO A 595 35.23 -22.77 -4.02
C PRO A 595 34.31 -22.67 -5.25
N THR A 596 34.94 -22.47 -6.41
CA THR A 596 34.57 -23.26 -7.59
C THR A 596 35.08 -24.69 -7.38
N SER A 597 34.19 -25.66 -7.56
CA SER A 597 34.41 -27.12 -7.65
C SER A 597 35.04 -27.84 -6.43
N VAL A 598 34.22 -28.74 -5.89
CA VAL A 598 34.34 -29.64 -4.72
C VAL A 598 35.57 -30.56 -4.75
N ASP A 599 36.19 -30.77 -3.58
CA ASP A 599 36.98 -31.97 -3.25
C ASP A 599 36.17 -32.82 -2.25
N ARG A 600 35.57 -33.92 -2.74
CA ARG A 600 34.54 -34.72 -2.03
C ARG A 600 35.10 -35.55 -0.87
N SER A 601 36.41 -35.72 -0.73
CA SER A 601 36.96 -36.59 0.32
C SER A 601 37.05 -35.93 1.70
N LEU A 602 36.91 -34.59 1.79
CA LEU A 602 37.05 -33.85 3.04
C LEU A 602 35.71 -33.76 3.81
N GLU A 603 34.57 -33.73 3.11
CA GLU A 603 33.24 -33.69 3.73
C GLU A 603 32.86 -35.01 4.43
N GLU A 604 33.22 -36.16 3.86
CA GLU A 604 32.93 -37.47 4.46
C GLU A 604 33.72 -37.73 5.76
N GLN A 605 34.91 -37.14 5.91
CA GLN A 605 35.70 -37.26 7.13
C GLN A 605 35.22 -36.33 8.25
N ILE A 606 34.54 -35.22 7.92
CA ILE A 606 33.97 -34.30 8.90
C ILE A 606 32.72 -34.89 9.55
N VAL A 607 31.94 -35.68 8.81
CA VAL A 607 30.69 -36.29 9.31
C VAL A 607 30.94 -37.53 10.18
N ALA A 608 32.02 -38.29 9.95
CA ALA A 608 32.30 -39.53 10.69
C ALA A 608 32.85 -39.31 12.13
N GLY A 609 33.24 -38.08 12.51
CA GLY A 609 33.90 -37.79 13.79
C GLY A 609 33.03 -37.08 14.84
N CYS A 610 31.78 -36.74 14.53
CA CYS A 610 30.94 -35.94 15.43
C CYS A 610 30.11 -36.84 16.37
N SER A 611 30.44 -36.86 17.66
CA SER A 611 29.72 -37.62 18.70
C SER A 611 28.53 -36.86 19.31
N HIS A 612 28.06 -35.77 18.69
CA HIS A 612 26.94 -34.97 19.20
C HIS A 612 25.61 -35.30 18.52
N THR A 613 24.61 -35.61 19.34
CA THR A 613 23.25 -36.03 18.95
C THR A 613 22.46 -35.00 18.12
N LEU A 614 22.92 -33.75 18.05
CA LEU A 614 22.29 -32.68 17.25
C LEU A 614 22.65 -32.71 15.76
N CYS A 615 23.67 -33.48 15.35
CA CYS A 615 24.10 -33.54 13.94
C CYS A 615 23.25 -34.51 13.09
N LYS A 616 22.35 -35.30 13.69
CA LYS A 616 21.52 -36.28 12.96
C LYS A 616 20.20 -35.69 12.45
N GLU A 617 19.63 -34.71 13.13
CA GLU A 617 18.36 -34.08 12.74
C GLU A 617 18.53 -33.08 11.58
N GLU A 618 19.66 -32.37 11.52
CA GLU A 618 19.96 -31.44 10.42
C GLU A 618 20.30 -32.16 9.10
N VAL A 619 20.86 -33.38 9.17
CA VAL A 619 21.17 -34.19 7.99
C VAL A 619 19.90 -34.72 7.33
N THR A 620 18.87 -35.08 8.11
CA THR A 620 17.57 -35.51 7.57
C THR A 620 16.84 -34.35 6.87
N GLN A 621 16.93 -33.13 7.40
CA GLN A 621 16.37 -31.94 6.75
C GLN A 621 17.06 -31.60 5.43
N ILE A 622 18.38 -31.81 5.33
CA ILE A 622 19.13 -31.57 4.09
C ILE A 622 18.79 -32.61 3.01
N GLU A 623 18.50 -33.86 3.39
CA GLU A 623 18.05 -34.88 2.44
C GLU A 623 16.61 -34.67 1.94
N GLU A 624 15.71 -34.15 2.79
CA GLU A 624 14.35 -33.78 2.37
C GLU A 624 14.33 -32.54 1.46
N LEU A 625 15.17 -31.55 1.73
CA LEU A 625 15.36 -30.39 0.86
C LEU A 625 15.94 -30.76 -0.51
N LYS A 626 16.80 -31.79 -0.57
CA LYS A 626 17.33 -32.33 -1.84
C LYS A 626 16.27 -33.07 -2.65
N LYS A 627 15.36 -33.82 -1.99
CA LYS A 627 14.22 -34.49 -2.68
C LYS A 627 13.20 -33.48 -3.23
N ALA A 628 13.02 -32.34 -2.58
CA ALA A 628 12.15 -31.28 -3.07
C ALA A 628 12.71 -30.56 -4.31
N GLN A 629 14.03 -30.63 -4.53
CA GLN A 629 14.71 -29.97 -5.65
C GLN A 629 14.73 -30.80 -6.95
N GLU A 630 14.43 -32.11 -6.89
CA GLU A 630 14.31 -32.97 -8.08
C GLU A 630 12.87 -33.02 -8.66
N PHE A 631 11.91 -32.30 -8.06
CA PHE A 631 10.52 -32.23 -8.52
C PHE A 631 10.12 -30.86 -9.12
N LEU A 632 11.07 -29.92 -9.20
CA LEU A 632 11.00 -28.66 -9.95
C LEU A 632 11.90 -28.75 -11.19
#